data_AF-A0A8C7EHL3-F1
#
_entry.id   AF-A0A8C7EHL3-F1
#
_cell.length_a   1.000
_cell.length_b   1.000
_cell.length_c   1.000
_cell.angle_alpha   90.00
_cell.angle_beta   90.00
_cell.angle_gamma   90.00
#
_symmetry.space_group_name_H-M   'P 1'
#
loop_
_entity.id
_entity.type
_entity.pdbx_description
1 polymer ?
#
loop_
_entity_poly.entity_id
_entity_poly.type
_entity_poly.pdbx_seq_one_letter_code
_entity_poly.pdbx_strand_id
1 'polypeptide(L)'
;MHLTAEDCEAMARSGVGSLTQPLSQRPTSGDGNRGLYPSQRARKSRGGHQKSITDYFKSSQTQQEGAGRTQSREIKEERPDSLFSEADESFSSAEDFFSFLGEEDIAPAPREGTRCGKRTLSAAVTGCHGTKHLWDEPEEKPRVLHPAHRQIKQEQSQIKQELDDMEIEPLPDARYGLLGTRSWDVPQGSMDKLPVEVLRKVFAFLPVTDLYQSLSLVCRLWRQIVTDPLFIPWKKLYHRYVMKEATALHTVGQLLEHYAIAKEQEECMVGMIRCVSAIHTSQNVNPSAVLQCLRSHHLFPKAAACIAGKVPHFQSSTRPQAMWAIVTTMVLFSNGIRDIQTLMERLWRPSSTLSFVDVTEALYCIATLLYAMREADIAISNRIHYNVFYCLYLMENGSVTAEAEEETPASRCRRDLWSGNCPDIKLTHEQKRILNHKIERGQTVKIMAFAGTGKTSTLIKYAEKFAELDFLYVTFNKAVAERGKRVFPRNVTCKTFHSLAYESVGKRYKEKGKLNFSSLSAFSVSFLIQHREGQSQYIRGKTVKETLENFFASSDEEISEEHVPTWFKNTHGIRKLVSPEEKRINVQEAKEIWYHMKKLDGDAEKNYKITYDGYLKLWQLSKPQLTGYDAIFVDEAQDCTPAIVDVVLSQSCGVILVGDPHQQIYTFRGAVNTLYTVPHTHVYYLTQSFRFGPEIAYVGATILDVCKRIRNKTLVGGKQEGDVRGSVEGKIAMLSRSNFSVFEDAVRLTERERPINIHVIGGLARFGLSKIHDIWKLSQPVHERERLNLVINDPFIKKWEESQGFIGLREYAEHIDDKELQVKIAIVEKYKERIPELVQKIESSHVSTEALADYLMGTVHQAKGLEFDTVLLSDDFVKVPGPSGDQRSVPHFNINLYPEDEWNLLYVAVTRAKKCLLMSKSLEHVLALAKESFLRVELASEAKEGPGGPCCVSGCQQVLPPGSRLLVRKLPLTHGGSGRPLCCHPWVLAREGSAAPNLNHPPPPAPCSPNPCPAP
;
A
#
# COMPACT_ATOMS: atom_id res chain seq x y z
N MET A 1 -11.93 -31.50 -11.87
CA MET A 1 -12.59 -32.50 -12.74
C MET A 1 -11.49 -33.31 -13.38
N HIS A 2 -11.66 -34.64 -13.52
CA HIS A 2 -10.71 -35.47 -14.26
C HIS A 2 -11.14 -35.49 -15.73
N LEU A 3 -10.20 -35.17 -16.63
CA LEU A 3 -10.39 -35.26 -18.07
C LEU A 3 -10.59 -36.72 -18.47
N THR A 4 -11.52 -36.97 -19.39
CA THR A 4 -11.77 -38.29 -19.95
C THR A 4 -10.71 -38.63 -21.00
N ALA A 5 -10.59 -39.91 -21.36
CA ALA A 5 -9.62 -40.36 -22.38
C ALA A 5 -9.88 -39.72 -23.75
N GLU A 6 -11.13 -39.40 -24.08
CA GLU A 6 -11.51 -38.70 -25.31
C GLU A 6 -11.07 -37.22 -25.29
N ASP A 7 -11.10 -36.55 -24.13
CA ASP A 7 -10.61 -35.18 -23.98
C ASP A 7 -9.09 -35.09 -24.23
N CYS A 8 -8.34 -36.12 -23.81
CA CYS A 8 -6.91 -36.21 -24.07
C CYS A 8 -6.59 -36.45 -25.55
N GLU A 9 -7.44 -37.21 -26.25
CA GLU A 9 -7.25 -37.52 -27.67
C GLU A 9 -7.63 -36.34 -28.58
N ALA A 10 -8.62 -35.54 -28.17
CA ALA A 10 -9.01 -34.30 -28.84
C ALA A 10 -7.91 -33.22 -28.75
N MET A 11 -7.25 -33.08 -27.60
CA MET A 11 -6.13 -32.14 -27.43
C MET A 11 -4.86 -32.55 -28.21
N ALA A 12 -4.67 -33.84 -28.47
CA ALA A 12 -3.54 -34.32 -29.27
C ALA A 12 -3.70 -34.03 -30.78
N ARG A 13 -4.93 -33.77 -31.26
CA ARG A 13 -5.24 -33.57 -32.68
C ARG A 13 -5.44 -32.11 -33.09
N SER A 14 -5.62 -31.18 -32.13
CA SER A 14 -5.76 -29.74 -32.42
C SER A 14 -4.39 -29.05 -32.45
N GLY A 15 -3.69 -29.13 -33.59
CA GLY A 15 -2.48 -28.35 -33.85
C GLY A 15 -2.80 -26.87 -34.09
N VAL A 16 -2.70 -26.03 -33.05
CA VAL A 16 -2.52 -24.57 -33.18
C VAL A 16 -1.53 -24.10 -32.12
N GLY A 17 -0.43 -23.50 -32.58
CA GLY A 17 0.82 -23.34 -31.86
C GLY A 17 0.82 -22.37 -30.67
N SER A 18 1.50 -22.80 -29.61
CA SER A 18 1.90 -22.01 -28.46
C SER A 18 3.08 -21.08 -28.78
N LEU A 19 2.90 -19.77 -28.64
CA LEU A 19 3.99 -18.81 -28.48
C LEU A 19 4.26 -18.63 -26.98
N THR A 20 5.28 -19.32 -26.46
CA THR A 20 6.05 -18.96 -25.25
C THR A 20 7.23 -19.93 -25.13
N GLN A 21 8.35 -19.58 -25.74
CA GLN A 21 9.67 -20.06 -25.31
C GLN A 21 10.66 -18.89 -25.38
N PRO A 22 11.42 -18.61 -24.32
CA PRO A 22 12.68 -17.91 -24.43
C PRO A 22 13.76 -18.87 -24.92
N LEU A 23 14.45 -18.48 -25.98
CA LEU A 23 15.63 -19.14 -26.53
C LEU A 23 16.81 -18.96 -25.56
N SER A 24 17.38 -20.07 -25.08
CA SER A 24 18.82 -20.37 -25.05
C SER A 24 19.15 -21.39 -23.94
N GLN A 25 19.20 -22.67 -24.28
CA GLN A 25 20.03 -23.66 -23.59
C GLN A 25 20.18 -24.88 -24.50
N ARG A 26 21.44 -25.22 -24.85
CA ARG A 26 21.77 -26.44 -25.61
C ARG A 26 21.67 -27.67 -24.70
N PRO A 27 21.15 -28.80 -25.19
CA PRO A 27 20.99 -30.02 -24.39
C PRO A 27 22.32 -30.79 -24.31
N THR A 28 22.70 -31.18 -23.11
CA THR A 28 23.62 -32.32 -22.89
C THR A 28 22.79 -33.58 -22.69
N SER A 29 23.19 -34.63 -23.38
CA SER A 29 22.53 -35.94 -23.46
C SER A 29 22.59 -36.69 -22.13
N GLY A 30 21.45 -37.21 -21.69
CA GLY A 30 21.35 -38.10 -20.54
C GLY A 30 19.94 -38.63 -20.40
N ASP A 31 19.58 -39.54 -21.30
CA ASP A 31 18.30 -40.26 -21.29
C ASP A 31 18.23 -41.20 -20.08
N GLY A 32 17.09 -41.23 -19.41
CA GLY A 32 16.90 -41.92 -18.13
C GLY A 32 15.45 -42.16 -17.77
N ASN A 33 14.58 -42.39 -18.76
CA ASN A 33 13.24 -42.90 -18.53
C ASN A 33 13.30 -44.33 -17.95
N ARG A 34 13.08 -44.47 -16.64
CA ARG A 34 12.56 -45.71 -16.05
C ARG A 34 11.57 -45.43 -14.93
N GLY A 35 10.31 -45.80 -15.18
CA GLY A 35 9.48 -46.42 -14.16
C GLY A 35 8.36 -45.58 -13.54
N LEU A 36 7.40 -45.13 -14.35
CA LEU A 36 6.02 -44.97 -13.89
C LEU A 36 5.29 -46.30 -14.09
N TYR A 37 4.79 -46.90 -13.00
CA TYR A 37 3.39 -47.36 -12.81
C TYR A 37 3.31 -48.27 -11.56
N PRO A 38 2.36 -48.03 -10.63
CA PRO A 38 2.23 -48.77 -9.38
C PRO A 38 1.47 -50.10 -9.56
N SER A 39 2.01 -51.19 -8.98
CA SER A 39 1.34 -52.49 -8.93
C SER A 39 0.21 -52.50 -7.88
N GLN A 40 -0.96 -52.96 -8.28
CA GLN A 40 -2.07 -53.27 -7.37
C GLN A 40 -1.71 -54.46 -6.45
N ARG A 41 -1.88 -54.26 -5.14
CA ARG A 41 -2.04 -55.37 -4.18
C ARG A 41 -3.24 -55.11 -3.28
N ALA A 42 -4.27 -55.92 -3.47
CA ALA A 42 -5.37 -56.07 -2.54
C ALA A 42 -4.93 -56.95 -1.35
N ARG A 43 -5.13 -56.46 -0.11
CA ARG A 43 -5.66 -57.27 1.01
C ARG A 43 -5.91 -56.47 2.30
N LYS A 44 -7.14 -56.65 2.80
CA LYS A 44 -7.57 -56.80 4.20
C LYS A 44 -7.49 -55.59 5.14
N SER A 45 -8.67 -54.96 5.26
CA SER A 45 -9.39 -54.66 6.50
C SER A 45 -8.66 -55.03 7.81
N ARG A 46 -8.23 -53.99 8.54
CA ARG A 46 -8.29 -53.90 10.01
C ARG A 46 -8.63 -52.46 10.38
N GLY A 47 -9.72 -52.29 11.11
CA GLY A 47 -10.21 -50.99 11.56
C GLY A 47 -9.22 -50.31 12.51
N GLY A 48 -8.86 -49.08 12.19
CA GLY A 48 -8.21 -48.14 13.10
C GLY A 48 -9.14 -46.96 13.30
N HIS A 49 -9.52 -46.70 14.55
CA HIS A 49 -10.32 -45.53 14.93
C HIS A 49 -9.57 -44.24 14.55
N GLN A 50 -10.26 -43.36 13.83
CA GLN A 50 -9.81 -42.01 13.51
C GLN A 50 -9.89 -41.16 14.79
N LYS A 51 -8.75 -40.70 15.29
CA LYS A 51 -8.68 -39.80 16.45
C LYS A 51 -9.27 -38.44 16.08
N SER A 52 -10.07 -37.86 16.99
CA SER A 52 -10.74 -36.57 16.79
C SER A 52 -9.77 -35.39 16.97
N ILE A 53 -10.12 -34.27 16.35
CA ILE A 53 -9.42 -32.97 16.32
C ILE A 53 -9.14 -32.35 17.71
N THR A 54 -9.71 -32.90 18.78
CA THR A 54 -9.58 -32.39 20.16
C THR A 54 -8.26 -32.75 20.86
N ASP A 55 -7.44 -33.63 20.29
CA ASP A 55 -6.18 -34.07 20.92
C ASP A 55 -4.99 -33.09 20.72
N TYR A 56 -5.19 -31.96 20.03
CA TYR A 56 -4.13 -30.97 19.78
C TYR A 56 -3.99 -29.87 20.84
N PHE A 57 -4.84 -29.85 21.86
CA PHE A 57 -4.75 -28.92 22.99
C PHE A 57 -4.70 -29.66 24.31
N LYS A 58 -3.49 -29.90 24.82
CA LYS A 58 -3.28 -30.22 26.24
C LYS A 58 -2.67 -29.00 26.94
N SER A 59 -3.49 -28.33 27.75
CA SER A 59 -3.05 -27.40 28.77
C SER A 59 -2.42 -28.18 29.91
N SER A 60 -1.18 -27.83 30.25
CA SER A 60 -0.47 -28.32 31.42
C SER A 60 -1.11 -27.76 32.69
N GLN A 61 -1.77 -28.63 33.46
CA GLN A 61 -2.16 -28.32 34.83
C GLN A 61 -0.92 -28.31 35.72
N THR A 62 -0.76 -27.20 36.42
CA THR A 62 0.16 -26.97 37.53
C THR A 62 -0.20 -27.90 38.69
N GLN A 63 0.69 -28.82 39.06
CA GLN A 63 0.68 -29.44 40.38
C GLN A 63 1.78 -28.80 41.22
N GLN A 64 1.38 -28.33 42.40
CA GLN A 64 2.24 -27.84 43.46
C GLN A 64 2.19 -28.89 44.58
N GLU A 65 3.35 -29.43 44.95
CA GLU A 65 3.83 -29.71 46.32
C GLU A 65 4.85 -30.87 46.35
N GLY A 66 5.94 -30.67 47.11
CA GLY A 66 6.84 -31.75 47.53
C GLY A 66 8.31 -31.34 47.64
N ALA A 67 8.74 -30.97 48.84
CA ALA A 67 10.08 -30.50 49.21
C ALA A 67 11.23 -31.51 48.98
N GLY A 68 12.44 -30.99 48.70
CA GLY A 68 13.68 -31.77 48.75
C GLY A 68 14.95 -30.92 48.53
N ARG A 69 15.65 -30.62 49.64
CA ARG A 69 17.00 -30.01 49.70
C ARG A 69 18.03 -30.81 48.88
N THR A 70 18.91 -30.15 48.11
CA THR A 70 20.39 -30.32 48.21
C THR A 70 21.21 -29.29 47.40
N GLN A 71 21.99 -28.49 48.14
CA GLN A 71 23.40 -28.06 47.95
C GLN A 71 23.98 -27.70 46.56
N SER A 72 24.26 -26.40 46.42
CA SER A 72 25.55 -25.73 46.12
C SER A 72 26.45 -26.20 44.95
N ARG A 73 26.78 -25.24 44.06
CA ARG A 73 28.17 -24.80 43.81
C ARG A 73 28.21 -23.46 43.06
N GLU A 74 28.69 -22.43 43.76
CA GLU A 74 29.24 -21.18 43.21
C GLU A 74 30.57 -21.46 42.50
N ILE A 75 30.89 -20.74 41.40
CA ILE A 75 32.23 -20.16 41.14
C ILE A 75 32.08 -18.85 40.30
N LYS A 76 32.41 -17.72 40.96
CA LYS A 76 33.09 -16.45 40.60
C LYS A 76 33.23 -16.06 39.11
N GLU A 77 32.78 -14.88 38.67
CA GLU A 77 33.40 -13.52 38.79
C GLU A 77 34.83 -13.39 38.24
N GLU A 78 34.99 -12.62 37.16
CA GLU A 78 36.19 -11.82 36.87
C GLU A 78 35.86 -10.63 35.93
N ARG A 79 36.13 -9.41 36.43
CA ARG A 79 36.51 -8.16 35.73
C ARG A 79 37.99 -7.91 36.15
N PRO A 80 38.75 -6.92 35.62
CA PRO A 80 38.52 -5.95 34.52
C PRO A 80 39.70 -5.93 33.51
N ASP A 81 39.69 -5.05 32.51
CA ASP A 81 40.77 -4.05 32.38
C ASP A 81 40.50 -3.02 31.28
N SER A 82 40.77 -1.78 31.67
CA SER A 82 40.62 -0.52 30.97
C SER A 82 42.00 0.09 30.80
N LEU A 83 42.49 0.25 29.58
CA LEU A 83 43.64 1.09 29.26
C LEU A 83 43.49 1.70 27.86
N PHE A 84 43.83 2.99 27.78
CA PHE A 84 43.95 3.90 26.63
C PHE A 84 42.78 4.82 26.30
N SER A 85 42.85 6.01 26.92
CA SER A 85 42.53 7.32 26.34
C SER A 85 43.85 7.97 25.90
N GLU A 86 43.97 8.35 24.63
CA GLU A 86 44.40 9.69 24.18
C GLU A 86 44.37 9.79 22.64
N ALA A 87 44.26 11.03 22.18
CA ALA A 87 43.61 11.50 20.96
C ALA A 87 44.45 11.42 19.66
N ASP A 88 43.76 11.37 18.51
CA ASP A 88 43.98 12.34 17.43
C ASP A 88 42.82 12.39 16.42
N GLU A 89 42.55 13.60 15.93
CA GLU A 89 41.32 14.09 15.31
C GLU A 89 41.16 13.74 13.82
N SER A 90 39.96 13.28 13.41
CA SER A 90 39.19 13.84 12.27
C SER A 90 37.93 13.00 11.94
N PHE A 91 36.78 13.65 12.14
CA PHE A 91 35.42 13.33 11.66
C PHE A 91 34.84 11.95 11.97
N SER A 92 34.21 11.85 13.15
CA SER A 92 33.08 10.96 13.41
C SER A 92 31.79 11.76 13.62
N SER A 93 30.71 11.21 13.08
CA SER A 93 29.32 11.46 13.47
C SER A 93 29.13 11.64 14.99
N ALA A 94 28.48 12.72 15.39
CA ALA A 94 27.74 12.91 16.64
C ALA A 94 26.66 13.96 16.31
N GLU A 95 25.42 13.87 16.77
CA GLU A 95 25.06 13.89 18.18
C GLU A 95 23.96 12.89 18.53
N ASP A 96 24.24 12.10 19.57
CA ASP A 96 23.36 11.95 20.73
C ASP A 96 24.24 12.29 21.94
N PHE A 97 23.77 13.16 22.84
CA PHE A 97 24.25 13.21 24.22
C PHE A 97 23.10 13.60 25.14
N PHE A 98 22.71 12.68 26.02
CA PHE A 98 22.27 13.01 27.38
C PHE A 98 22.65 11.84 28.30
N SER A 99 23.68 12.05 29.13
CA SER A 99 23.68 11.75 30.56
C SER A 99 25.09 11.94 31.12
N PHE A 100 25.22 12.81 32.13
CA PHE A 100 25.96 12.49 33.35
C PHE A 100 25.56 13.46 34.48
N LEU A 101 25.38 12.90 35.67
CA LEU A 101 25.18 13.56 36.97
C LEU A 101 26.51 13.47 37.76
N GLY A 102 26.76 14.43 38.64
CA GLY A 102 27.76 14.42 39.73
C GLY A 102 27.98 15.86 40.23
N GLU A 103 27.23 16.31 41.24
CA GLU A 103 27.58 16.35 42.68
C GLU A 103 28.80 17.23 43.01
N GLU A 104 28.56 18.36 43.69
CA GLU A 104 29.17 18.68 44.99
C GLU A 104 28.46 19.88 45.68
N ASP A 105 28.57 19.87 47.01
CA ASP A 105 27.78 20.50 48.07
C ASP A 105 27.73 22.05 48.15
N ILE A 106 26.73 22.58 48.88
CA ILE A 106 26.81 23.64 49.92
C ILE A 106 25.38 23.99 50.43
N ALA A 107 25.12 23.83 51.74
CA ALA A 107 24.00 24.42 52.51
C ALA A 107 24.41 25.82 53.07
N PRO A 108 23.59 26.64 53.79
CA PRO A 108 22.15 26.61 54.10
C PRO A 108 21.40 27.95 53.76
N ALA A 109 20.09 28.01 54.10
CA ALA A 109 19.11 29.12 54.32
C ALA A 109 19.64 30.60 54.40
N PRO A 110 18.83 31.70 54.21
CA PRO A 110 17.44 31.85 54.71
C PRO A 110 16.45 32.83 53.99
N ARG A 111 15.16 32.76 54.43
CA ARG A 111 14.16 33.85 54.76
C ARG A 111 13.85 34.95 53.70
N GLU A 112 12.68 35.57 53.55
CA GLU A 112 11.37 35.73 54.24
C GLU A 112 10.52 36.59 53.25
N GLY A 113 9.19 36.67 53.24
CA GLY A 113 8.18 36.09 54.11
C GLY A 113 6.74 36.58 53.84
N THR A 114 5.82 36.05 54.68
CA THR A 114 4.63 36.69 55.33
C THR A 114 3.38 36.95 54.46
N ARG A 115 2.13 36.60 54.82
CA ARG A 115 1.39 36.49 56.12
C ARG A 115 0.30 35.36 56.04
N CYS A 116 0.14 34.46 57.03
CA CYS A 116 -0.62 34.52 58.32
C CYS A 116 -2.15 34.25 58.17
N GLY A 117 -2.84 33.34 58.87
CA GLY A 117 -2.50 32.31 59.88
C GLY A 117 -3.75 31.63 60.53
N LYS A 118 -3.49 30.54 61.28
CA LYS A 118 -4.24 29.93 62.45
C LYS A 118 -5.58 29.19 62.18
N ARG A 119 -5.94 28.02 62.75
CA ARG A 119 -5.64 27.28 64.02
C ARG A 119 -6.13 25.79 63.89
N THR A 120 -5.30 24.75 64.19
CA THR A 120 -5.38 23.70 65.29
C THR A 120 -6.73 23.01 65.58
N LEU A 121 -6.90 21.71 65.97
CA LEU A 121 -6.07 20.58 66.45
C LEU A 121 -6.94 19.29 66.66
N SER A 122 -6.29 18.10 66.76
CA SER A 122 -6.63 16.85 67.53
C SER A 122 -7.70 15.87 66.98
N ALA A 123 -7.44 14.59 66.61
CA ALA A 123 -7.09 13.36 67.40
C ALA A 123 -8.23 12.89 68.35
N ALA A 124 -8.65 11.62 68.53
CA ALA A 124 -8.03 10.29 68.44
C ALA A 124 -9.07 9.12 68.54
N VAL A 125 -8.70 7.89 68.09
CA VAL A 125 -8.89 6.52 68.71
C VAL A 125 -10.35 6.01 68.98
N THR A 126 -10.86 4.83 68.57
CA THR A 126 -10.60 3.41 69.00
C THR A 126 -11.62 2.45 68.32
N GLY A 127 -11.20 1.26 67.83
CA GLY A 127 -11.73 -0.13 68.06
C GLY A 127 -13.23 -0.46 68.26
N CYS A 128 -13.78 -1.67 68.12
CA CYS A 128 -13.45 -3.01 67.61
C CYS A 128 -14.74 -3.89 67.78
N HIS A 129 -14.90 -4.97 67.01
CA HIS A 129 -15.87 -6.10 67.16
C HIS A 129 -17.38 -5.81 66.97
N GLY A 130 -18.22 -6.67 66.39
CA GLY A 130 -18.09 -8.03 65.85
C GLY A 130 -19.46 -8.73 65.85
N THR A 131 -19.72 -9.62 64.86
CA THR A 131 -20.71 -10.74 64.86
C THR A 131 -22.21 -10.35 64.97
N LYS A 132 -23.23 -11.05 64.47
CA LYS A 132 -23.48 -12.32 63.77
C LYS A 132 -25.01 -12.37 63.49
N HIS A 133 -25.42 -13.11 62.44
CA HIS A 133 -26.70 -13.84 62.29
C HIS A 133 -28.03 -13.04 62.25
N LEU A 134 -29.14 -13.48 61.65
CA LEU A 134 -29.54 -14.39 60.55
C LEU A 134 -31.10 -14.51 60.71
N TRP A 135 -31.89 -14.31 59.63
CA TRP A 135 -33.34 -14.66 59.44
C TRP A 135 -34.38 -13.99 60.40
N ASP A 136 -35.64 -13.70 60.08
CA ASP A 136 -36.63 -14.20 59.11
C ASP A 136 -37.74 -13.13 58.88
N GLU A 137 -38.58 -13.37 57.87
CA GLU A 137 -39.76 -12.60 57.38
C GLU A 137 -40.93 -12.41 58.40
N PRO A 138 -42.21 -12.15 57.99
CA PRO A 138 -42.85 -11.03 57.27
C PRO A 138 -44.02 -10.42 58.09
N GLU A 139 -44.77 -9.44 57.55
CA GLU A 139 -46.23 -9.18 57.74
C GLU A 139 -46.56 -7.69 57.47
N GLU A 140 -47.27 -7.37 56.39
CA GLU A 140 -48.71 -7.08 56.28
C GLU A 140 -49.09 -5.58 56.39
N LYS A 141 -49.93 -5.16 55.44
CA LYS A 141 -50.40 -3.78 55.18
C LYS A 141 -51.52 -3.38 56.16
N PRO A 142 -51.89 -2.08 56.23
CA PRO A 142 -53.14 -1.72 55.55
C PRO A 142 -53.18 -0.34 54.86
N ARG A 143 -54.27 -0.22 54.09
CA ARG A 143 -54.71 0.73 53.07
C ARG A 143 -55.12 2.12 53.59
N VAL A 144 -55.02 3.14 52.72
CA VAL A 144 -55.99 4.25 52.61
C VAL A 144 -56.26 4.57 51.12
N LEU A 145 -57.53 4.82 50.80
CA LEU A 145 -58.15 4.99 49.47
C LEU A 145 -58.08 6.43 48.90
N HIS A 146 -57.75 6.53 47.59
CA HIS A 146 -58.35 7.31 46.47
C HIS A 146 -58.56 8.86 46.53
N PRO A 147 -58.82 9.58 45.39
CA PRO A 147 -58.58 9.30 43.96
C PRO A 147 -58.08 10.52 43.12
N ALA A 148 -57.38 10.29 42.00
CA ALA A 148 -57.45 11.17 40.82
C ALA A 148 -56.93 10.46 39.56
N HIS A 149 -57.82 9.69 38.90
CA HIS A 149 -57.62 9.23 37.53
C HIS A 149 -57.92 10.37 36.56
N ARG A 150 -56.90 10.95 35.91
CA ARG A 150 -57.04 11.61 34.60
C ARG A 150 -55.70 11.91 33.91
N GLN A 151 -54.78 10.94 33.89
CA GLN A 151 -53.55 11.05 33.07
C GLN A 151 -52.91 9.68 32.82
N ILE A 152 -53.72 8.68 32.45
CA ILE A 152 -53.21 7.35 32.03
C ILE A 152 -53.83 7.03 30.69
N LYS A 153 -53.26 7.60 29.64
CA LYS A 153 -53.42 7.15 28.24
C LYS A 153 -52.35 7.67 27.28
N GLN A 154 -51.35 8.42 27.76
CA GLN A 154 -50.22 8.91 26.95
C GLN A 154 -48.87 8.25 27.26
N GLU A 155 -48.75 7.46 28.34
CA GLU A 155 -47.47 6.82 28.71
C GLU A 155 -47.34 5.35 28.29
N GLN A 156 -48.41 4.71 27.78
CA GLN A 156 -48.31 3.33 27.26
C GLN A 156 -47.79 3.23 25.82
N SER A 157 -47.63 4.36 25.12
CA SER A 157 -47.03 4.39 23.77
C SER A 157 -45.52 4.64 23.77
N GLN A 158 -44.93 5.11 24.87
CA GLN A 158 -43.48 5.31 24.98
C GLN A 158 -42.75 4.05 25.50
N ILE A 159 -43.39 3.25 26.36
CA ILE A 159 -42.78 2.02 26.89
C ILE A 159 -42.68 0.90 25.82
N LYS A 160 -43.47 0.97 24.74
CA LYS A 160 -43.33 0.04 23.60
C LYS A 160 -42.22 0.41 22.62
N GLN A 161 -41.65 1.61 22.72
CA GLN A 161 -40.61 2.10 21.82
C GLN A 161 -39.19 1.97 22.42
N GLU A 162 -39.08 1.68 23.71
CA GLU A 162 -37.81 1.43 24.42
C GLU A 162 -37.51 -0.07 24.68
N LEU A 163 -38.41 -0.98 24.30
CA LEU A 163 -38.19 -2.44 24.41
C LEU A 163 -37.55 -3.07 23.16
N ASP A 164 -37.45 -2.34 22.05
CA ASP A 164 -36.83 -2.83 20.80
C ASP A 164 -35.30 -2.61 20.73
N ASP A 165 -34.71 -1.89 21.69
CA ASP A 165 -33.26 -1.64 21.81
C ASP A 165 -32.62 -2.40 22.99
N MET A 166 -33.28 -3.42 23.55
CA MET A 166 -32.61 -4.34 24.49
C MET A 166 -31.72 -5.31 23.72
N GLU A 167 -30.40 -5.16 23.83
CA GLU A 167 -29.44 -6.22 23.45
C GLU A 167 -29.78 -7.51 24.22
N ILE A 168 -30.39 -8.46 23.52
CA ILE A 168 -30.57 -9.81 24.04
C ILE A 168 -29.19 -10.47 24.03
N GLU A 169 -28.54 -10.58 25.19
CA GLU A 169 -27.32 -11.37 25.32
C GLU A 169 -27.59 -12.80 24.81
N PRO A 170 -26.84 -13.29 23.81
CA PRO A 170 -27.09 -14.61 23.23
C PRO A 170 -26.87 -15.70 24.30
N LEU A 171 -27.85 -16.58 24.46
CA LEU A 171 -27.73 -17.72 25.36
C LEU A 171 -26.56 -18.62 24.93
N PRO A 172 -25.65 -19.00 25.85
CA PRO A 172 -24.49 -19.83 25.53
C PRO A 172 -24.89 -21.21 24.98
N ASP A 173 -24.20 -21.63 23.92
CA ASP A 173 -24.46 -22.87 23.18
C ASP A 173 -23.52 -23.99 23.63
N ALA A 174 -23.96 -24.78 24.62
CA ALA A 174 -23.21 -25.94 25.11
C ALA A 174 -23.09 -27.08 24.07
N ARG A 175 -23.89 -27.05 22.99
CA ARG A 175 -23.95 -28.15 22.02
C ARG A 175 -22.95 -27.96 20.88
N TYR A 176 -22.85 -26.78 20.28
CA TYR A 176 -21.89 -26.53 19.18
C TYR A 176 -20.87 -25.45 19.50
N GLY A 177 -21.00 -24.74 20.63
CA GLY A 177 -20.06 -23.72 21.07
C GLY A 177 -20.11 -22.43 20.25
N LEU A 178 -21.10 -22.25 19.39
CA LEU A 178 -21.16 -21.12 18.44
C LEU A 178 -21.37 -19.77 19.13
N LEU A 179 -21.97 -19.77 20.33
CA LEU A 179 -22.30 -18.59 21.12
C LEU A 179 -21.51 -18.55 22.45
N GLY A 180 -20.38 -19.26 22.50
CA GLY A 180 -19.62 -19.51 23.73
C GLY A 180 -20.29 -20.56 24.63
N THR A 181 -19.52 -21.11 25.56
CA THR A 181 -20.02 -22.05 26.57
C THR A 181 -20.01 -21.38 27.94
N ARG A 182 -21.00 -21.67 28.78
CA ARG A 182 -20.82 -21.39 30.22
C ARG A 182 -19.65 -22.23 30.67
N SER A 183 -18.81 -21.70 31.56
CA SER A 183 -17.82 -22.51 32.30
C SER A 183 -16.74 -23.25 31.47
N TRP A 184 -16.31 -22.74 30.31
CA TRP A 184 -15.25 -23.37 29.49
C TRP A 184 -15.55 -24.82 29.07
N ASP A 185 -16.82 -25.22 29.08
CA ASP A 185 -17.23 -26.56 28.68
C ASP A 185 -16.88 -26.80 27.20
N VAL A 186 -16.31 -27.97 26.88
CA VAL A 186 -16.02 -28.36 25.49
C VAL A 186 -17.34 -28.67 24.78
N PRO A 187 -17.63 -28.06 23.61
CA PRO A 187 -18.87 -28.29 22.88
C PRO A 187 -19.09 -29.78 22.60
N GLN A 188 -20.29 -30.30 22.89
CA GLN A 188 -20.60 -31.73 22.74
C GLN A 188 -20.80 -32.18 21.26
N GLY A 189 -20.91 -31.24 20.33
CA GLY A 189 -21.18 -31.45 18.90
C GLY A 189 -19.99 -31.10 18.01
N SER A 190 -19.95 -31.69 16.81
CA SER A 190 -19.02 -31.28 15.74
C SER A 190 -19.72 -30.28 14.82
N MET A 191 -18.98 -29.35 14.23
CA MET A 191 -19.47 -28.46 13.17
C MET A 191 -20.10 -29.23 11.99
N ASP A 192 -19.68 -30.47 11.74
CA ASP A 192 -20.25 -31.34 10.71
C ASP A 192 -21.71 -31.74 10.97
N LYS A 193 -22.20 -31.56 12.20
CA LYS A 193 -23.58 -31.86 12.61
C LYS A 193 -24.51 -30.65 12.50
N LEU A 194 -24.00 -29.49 12.08
CA LEU A 194 -24.84 -28.30 11.88
C LEU A 194 -25.79 -28.51 10.68
N PRO A 195 -27.04 -28.00 10.76
CA PRO A 195 -27.95 -28.02 9.62
C PRO A 195 -27.34 -27.32 8.40
N VAL A 196 -27.65 -27.84 7.21
CA VAL A 196 -27.13 -27.33 5.93
C VAL A 196 -27.48 -25.85 5.74
N GLU A 197 -28.63 -25.42 6.23
CA GLU A 197 -29.10 -24.04 6.16
C GLU A 197 -28.20 -23.09 6.96
N VAL A 198 -27.72 -23.55 8.13
CA VAL A 198 -26.80 -22.78 8.97
C VAL A 198 -25.41 -22.73 8.32
N LEU A 199 -24.91 -23.87 7.82
CA LEU A 199 -23.64 -23.92 7.10
C LEU A 199 -23.64 -23.01 5.86
N ARG A 200 -24.73 -23.00 5.09
CA ARG A 200 -24.90 -22.09 3.94
C ARG A 200 -24.82 -20.63 4.36
N LYS A 201 -25.45 -20.26 5.48
CA LYS A 201 -25.34 -18.89 6.02
C LYS A 201 -23.90 -18.56 6.40
N VAL A 202 -23.23 -19.41 7.17
CA VAL A 202 -21.83 -19.21 7.60
C VAL A 202 -20.91 -19.10 6.40
N PHE A 203 -21.02 -20.01 5.43
CA PHE A 203 -20.16 -20.02 4.25
C PHE A 203 -20.38 -18.80 3.35
N ALA A 204 -21.59 -18.20 3.35
CA ALA A 204 -21.84 -16.99 2.58
C ALA A 204 -21.01 -15.79 3.05
N PHE A 205 -20.60 -15.75 4.33
CA PHE A 205 -19.72 -14.69 4.88
C PHE A 205 -18.24 -14.87 4.51
N LEU A 206 -17.83 -16.06 4.08
CA LEU A 206 -16.42 -16.36 3.82
C LEU A 206 -16.01 -15.96 2.39
N PRO A 207 -14.77 -15.49 2.17
CA PRO A 207 -14.26 -15.25 0.83
C PRO A 207 -14.39 -16.48 -0.08
N VAL A 208 -14.76 -16.28 -1.34
CA VAL A 208 -14.91 -17.36 -2.33
C VAL A 208 -13.65 -18.22 -2.47
N THR A 209 -12.49 -17.59 -2.32
CA THR A 209 -11.20 -18.30 -2.36
C THR A 209 -11.08 -19.34 -1.26
N ASP A 210 -11.51 -19.05 -0.03
CA ASP A 210 -11.51 -20.01 1.08
C ASP A 210 -12.52 -21.13 0.86
N LEU A 211 -13.67 -20.80 0.28
CA LEU A 211 -14.69 -21.80 -0.04
C LEU A 211 -14.11 -22.88 -0.96
N TYR A 212 -13.41 -22.47 -2.02
CA TYR A 212 -12.83 -23.39 -2.98
C TYR A 212 -11.54 -24.06 -2.50
N GLN A 213 -10.62 -23.34 -1.86
CA GLN A 213 -9.29 -23.85 -1.52
C GLN A 213 -9.24 -24.61 -0.19
N SER A 214 -10.07 -24.21 0.77
CA SER A 214 -10.00 -24.74 2.14
C SER A 214 -11.25 -25.57 2.47
N LEU A 215 -12.43 -24.96 2.41
CA LEU A 215 -13.66 -25.60 2.90
C LEU A 215 -14.10 -26.78 2.04
N SER A 216 -13.87 -26.72 0.73
CA SER A 216 -14.20 -27.83 -0.19
C SER A 216 -13.42 -29.13 0.10
N LEU A 217 -12.31 -29.02 0.84
CA LEU A 217 -11.43 -30.13 1.19
C LEU A 217 -11.74 -30.76 2.56
N VAL A 218 -12.61 -30.12 3.36
CA VAL A 218 -12.91 -30.57 4.73
C VAL A 218 -13.75 -31.85 4.73
N CYS A 219 -14.92 -31.84 4.10
CA CYS A 219 -15.79 -33.02 4.01
C CYS A 219 -16.72 -32.99 2.78
N ARG A 220 -17.38 -34.12 2.48
CA ARG A 220 -18.27 -34.24 1.31
C ARG A 220 -19.47 -33.30 1.37
N LEU A 221 -20.06 -33.10 2.56
CA LEU A 221 -21.20 -32.21 2.75
C LEU A 221 -20.84 -30.75 2.44
N TRP A 222 -19.71 -30.27 2.97
CA TRP A 222 -19.24 -28.91 2.73
C TRP A 222 -18.92 -28.69 1.26
N ARG A 223 -18.26 -29.68 0.64
CA ARG A 223 -18.01 -29.66 -0.81
C ARG A 223 -19.32 -29.57 -1.60
N GLN A 224 -20.34 -30.35 -1.26
CA GLN A 224 -21.65 -30.30 -1.93
C GLN A 224 -22.28 -28.89 -1.84
N ILE A 225 -22.26 -28.26 -0.66
CA ILE A 225 -22.74 -26.89 -0.48
C ILE A 225 -21.94 -25.91 -1.35
N VAL A 226 -20.62 -25.98 -1.31
CA VAL A 226 -19.74 -25.08 -2.08
C VAL A 226 -19.92 -25.28 -3.58
N THR A 227 -20.13 -26.50 -4.07
CA THR A 227 -20.32 -26.79 -5.50
C THR A 227 -21.74 -26.52 -6.01
N ASP A 228 -22.71 -26.29 -5.15
CA ASP A 228 -24.09 -26.02 -5.53
C ASP A 228 -24.18 -24.71 -6.36
N PRO A 229 -24.69 -24.73 -7.60
CA PRO A 229 -24.78 -23.54 -8.45
C PRO A 229 -25.76 -22.48 -7.91
N LEU A 230 -26.74 -22.87 -7.09
CA LEU A 230 -27.72 -21.95 -6.48
C LEU A 230 -27.20 -21.31 -5.18
N PHE A 231 -26.10 -21.82 -4.63
CA PHE A 231 -25.46 -21.21 -3.47
C PHE A 231 -24.57 -20.04 -3.92
N ILE A 232 -24.92 -18.80 -3.53
CA ILE A 232 -24.18 -17.55 -3.80
C ILE A 232 -23.76 -17.38 -5.29
N PRO A 233 -24.72 -17.48 -6.24
CA PRO A 233 -24.43 -17.50 -7.68
C PRO A 233 -23.65 -16.28 -8.18
N TRP A 234 -23.99 -15.06 -7.75
CA TRP A 234 -23.34 -13.84 -8.21
C TRP A 234 -21.94 -13.67 -7.64
N LYS A 235 -21.76 -13.96 -6.34
CA LYS A 235 -20.44 -13.97 -5.72
C LYS A 235 -19.48 -14.97 -6.41
N LYS A 236 -19.97 -16.16 -6.76
CA LYS A 236 -19.22 -17.13 -7.57
C LYS A 236 -18.98 -16.66 -9.00
N LEU A 237 -19.98 -16.07 -9.64
CA LEU A 237 -19.87 -15.55 -11.01
C LEU A 237 -18.83 -14.43 -11.10
N TYR A 238 -18.86 -13.48 -10.17
CA TYR A 238 -17.87 -12.40 -10.05
C TYR A 238 -16.44 -12.95 -9.98
N HIS A 239 -16.19 -13.88 -9.06
CA HIS A 239 -14.87 -14.49 -8.92
C HIS A 239 -14.42 -15.21 -10.21
N ARG A 240 -15.30 -16.00 -10.83
CA ARG A 240 -14.98 -16.70 -12.09
C ARG A 240 -14.75 -15.74 -13.26
N TYR A 241 -15.51 -14.66 -13.33
CA TYR A 241 -15.35 -13.62 -14.34
C TYR A 241 -14.02 -12.87 -14.19
N VAL A 242 -13.65 -12.48 -12.96
CA VAL A 242 -12.35 -11.85 -12.66
C VAL A 242 -11.19 -12.80 -12.98
N MET A 243 -11.37 -14.11 -12.77
CA MET A 243 -10.40 -15.15 -13.17
C MET A 243 -10.39 -15.46 -14.68
N LYS A 244 -11.21 -14.76 -15.47
CA LYS A 244 -11.34 -14.93 -16.93
C LYS A 244 -11.72 -16.35 -17.35
N GLU A 245 -12.57 -17.02 -16.57
CA GLU A 245 -13.12 -18.32 -16.94
C GLU A 245 -14.05 -18.18 -18.15
N ALA A 246 -13.83 -18.98 -19.19
CA ALA A 246 -14.55 -18.87 -20.46
C ALA A 246 -16.08 -18.94 -20.33
N THR A 247 -16.58 -19.82 -19.45
CA THR A 247 -18.03 -19.97 -19.19
C THR A 247 -18.62 -18.71 -18.57
N ALA A 248 -17.94 -18.12 -17.59
CA ALA A 248 -18.37 -16.90 -16.91
C ALA A 248 -18.31 -15.69 -17.85
N LEU A 249 -17.27 -15.58 -18.69
CA LEU A 249 -17.17 -14.55 -19.73
C LEU A 249 -18.36 -14.63 -20.69
N HIS A 250 -18.71 -15.83 -21.14
CA HIS A 250 -19.85 -16.04 -22.03
C HIS A 250 -21.20 -15.70 -21.35
N THR A 251 -21.43 -16.19 -20.14
CA THR A 251 -22.67 -15.88 -19.38
C THR A 251 -22.84 -14.39 -19.15
N VAL A 252 -21.79 -13.69 -18.75
CA VAL A 252 -21.86 -12.23 -18.54
C VAL A 252 -22.01 -11.49 -19.87
N GLY A 253 -21.35 -11.95 -20.95
CA GLY A 253 -21.55 -11.40 -22.29
C GLY A 253 -23.02 -11.46 -22.75
N GLN A 254 -23.67 -12.62 -22.57
CA GLN A 254 -25.10 -12.79 -22.87
C GLN A 254 -26.00 -11.86 -22.04
N LEU A 255 -25.65 -11.63 -20.76
CA LEU A 255 -26.38 -10.69 -19.92
C LEU A 255 -26.24 -9.26 -20.43
N LEU A 256 -25.04 -8.83 -20.83
CA LEU A 256 -24.82 -7.50 -21.39
C LEU A 256 -25.64 -7.31 -22.68
N GLU A 257 -25.65 -8.30 -23.58
CA GLU A 257 -26.45 -8.26 -24.81
C GLU A 257 -27.97 -8.23 -24.52
N HIS A 258 -28.45 -9.12 -23.64
CA HIS A 258 -29.87 -9.24 -23.31
C HIS A 258 -30.47 -7.95 -22.74
N TYR A 259 -29.68 -7.22 -21.93
CA TYR A 259 -30.09 -5.95 -21.32
C TYR A 259 -29.62 -4.71 -22.10
N ALA A 260 -29.12 -4.87 -23.33
CA ALA A 260 -28.63 -3.79 -24.20
C ALA A 260 -27.53 -2.91 -23.53
N ILE A 261 -26.65 -3.52 -22.76
CA ILE A 261 -25.51 -2.87 -22.10
C ILE A 261 -24.30 -2.93 -23.06
N ALA A 262 -24.27 -2.01 -24.02
CA ALA A 262 -23.20 -1.88 -25.01
C ALA A 262 -22.73 -0.43 -25.13
N LYS A 263 -21.53 -0.23 -25.68
CA LYS A 263 -20.89 1.09 -25.80
C LYS A 263 -21.67 2.02 -26.74
N GLU A 264 -22.30 1.46 -27.75
CA GLU A 264 -23.06 2.17 -28.79
C GLU A 264 -24.48 2.57 -28.34
N GLN A 265 -24.96 2.00 -27.23
CA GLN A 265 -26.32 2.22 -26.74
C GLN A 265 -26.36 3.39 -25.75
N GLU A 266 -27.24 4.38 -25.98
CA GLU A 266 -27.39 5.56 -25.13
C GLU A 266 -27.97 5.25 -23.73
N GLU A 267 -28.65 4.12 -23.57
CA GLU A 267 -29.34 3.72 -22.32
C GLU A 267 -28.64 2.59 -21.53
N CYS A 268 -27.31 2.44 -21.66
CA CYS A 268 -26.58 1.33 -21.03
C CYS A 268 -26.78 1.24 -19.50
N MET A 269 -26.89 2.38 -18.80
CA MET A 269 -27.16 2.42 -17.35
C MET A 269 -28.57 1.96 -17.01
N VAL A 270 -29.55 2.23 -17.87
CA VAL A 270 -30.92 1.76 -17.68
C VAL A 270 -30.97 0.24 -17.89
N GLY A 271 -30.22 -0.27 -18.88
CA GLY A 271 -30.00 -1.71 -19.07
C GLY A 271 -29.44 -2.38 -17.82
N MET A 272 -28.38 -1.81 -17.23
CA MET A 272 -27.79 -2.29 -15.98
C MET A 272 -28.81 -2.27 -14.82
N ILE A 273 -29.55 -1.18 -14.65
CA ILE A 273 -30.60 -1.07 -13.62
C ILE A 273 -31.67 -2.16 -13.82
N ARG A 274 -32.12 -2.39 -15.05
CA ARG A 274 -33.08 -3.46 -15.38
C ARG A 274 -32.53 -4.85 -15.07
N CYS A 275 -31.24 -5.09 -15.35
CA CYS A 275 -30.56 -6.36 -15.05
C CYS A 275 -30.54 -6.65 -13.53
N VAL A 276 -30.08 -5.69 -12.72
CA VAL A 276 -30.02 -5.86 -11.26
C VAL A 276 -31.43 -5.98 -10.65
N SER A 277 -32.41 -5.28 -11.24
CA SER A 277 -33.80 -5.36 -10.79
C SER A 277 -34.45 -6.73 -11.04
N ALA A 278 -33.88 -7.55 -11.91
CA ALA A 278 -34.36 -8.91 -12.20
C ALA A 278 -33.84 -9.97 -11.22
N ILE A 279 -32.99 -9.59 -10.25
CA ILE A 279 -32.45 -10.53 -9.25
C ILE A 279 -33.58 -11.13 -8.40
N HIS A 280 -33.51 -12.44 -8.19
CA HIS A 280 -34.42 -13.15 -7.31
C HIS A 280 -34.32 -12.62 -5.88
N THR A 281 -35.44 -12.15 -5.35
CA THR A 281 -35.56 -11.71 -3.96
C THR A 281 -36.21 -12.81 -3.14
N SER A 282 -35.71 -13.05 -1.94
CA SER A 282 -36.29 -14.02 -0.99
C SER A 282 -37.79 -13.77 -0.78
N GLN A 283 -38.58 -14.85 -0.67
CA GLN A 283 -40.07 -14.79 -0.68
C GLN A 283 -40.68 -13.94 0.47
N ASN A 284 -39.93 -13.70 1.55
CA ASN A 284 -40.42 -13.03 2.75
C ASN A 284 -40.08 -11.52 2.83
N VAL A 285 -39.51 -10.94 1.77
CA VAL A 285 -39.08 -9.53 1.79
C VAL A 285 -40.25 -8.60 1.50
N ASN A 286 -40.43 -7.55 2.31
CA ASN A 286 -41.39 -6.48 2.09
C ASN A 286 -40.72 -5.26 1.45
N PRO A 287 -40.91 -5.00 0.14
CA PRO A 287 -40.23 -3.90 -0.56
C PRO A 287 -40.55 -2.52 0.01
N SER A 288 -41.77 -2.31 0.53
CA SER A 288 -42.18 -1.04 1.12
C SER A 288 -41.43 -0.73 2.41
N ALA A 289 -41.17 -1.75 3.23
CA ALA A 289 -40.40 -1.63 4.47
C ALA A 289 -38.92 -1.29 4.18
N VAL A 290 -38.33 -1.92 3.16
CA VAL A 290 -36.97 -1.60 2.70
C VAL A 290 -36.88 -0.14 2.22
N LEU A 291 -37.80 0.28 1.35
CA LEU A 291 -37.82 1.65 0.84
C LEU A 291 -38.00 2.67 1.96
N GLN A 292 -38.79 2.35 2.98
CA GLN A 292 -38.93 3.20 4.17
C GLN A 292 -37.62 3.33 4.96
N CYS A 293 -36.85 2.25 5.11
CA CYS A 293 -35.53 2.29 5.75
C CYS A 293 -34.56 3.20 4.98
N LEU A 294 -34.64 3.19 3.64
CA LEU A 294 -33.78 3.98 2.76
C LEU A 294 -34.13 5.46 2.69
N ARG A 295 -35.35 5.89 3.04
CA ARG A 295 -35.76 7.31 2.99
C ARG A 295 -34.85 8.26 3.78
N SER A 296 -34.24 7.77 4.85
CA SER A 296 -33.31 8.54 5.68
C SER A 296 -31.93 8.76 5.03
N HIS A 297 -31.62 8.04 3.95
CA HIS A 297 -30.33 8.13 3.26
C HIS A 297 -30.32 9.31 2.28
N HIS A 298 -29.24 10.11 2.29
CA HIS A 298 -29.15 11.34 1.47
C HIS A 298 -29.22 11.10 -0.05
N LEU A 299 -28.78 9.93 -0.52
CA LEU A 299 -28.91 9.53 -1.94
C LEU A 299 -30.31 9.04 -2.35
N PHE A 300 -31.19 8.70 -1.42
CA PHE A 300 -32.50 8.13 -1.75
C PHE A 300 -33.38 9.10 -2.57
N PRO A 301 -33.54 10.39 -2.19
CA PRO A 301 -34.31 11.35 -2.99
C PRO A 301 -33.76 11.51 -4.42
N LYS A 302 -32.43 11.49 -4.57
CA LYS A 302 -31.73 11.58 -5.86
C LYS A 302 -32.02 10.37 -6.75
N ALA A 303 -31.89 9.18 -6.18
CA ALA A 303 -32.15 7.92 -6.86
C ALA A 303 -33.63 7.79 -7.25
N ALA A 304 -34.56 8.12 -6.36
CA ALA A 304 -35.99 8.10 -6.62
C ALA A 304 -36.37 9.06 -7.75
N ALA A 305 -35.83 10.28 -7.76
CA ALA A 305 -36.05 11.25 -8.84
C ALA A 305 -35.51 10.74 -10.19
N CYS A 306 -34.37 10.05 -10.20
CA CYS A 306 -33.80 9.47 -11.42
C CYS A 306 -34.66 8.32 -11.98
N ILE A 307 -35.06 7.37 -11.13
CA ILE A 307 -35.93 6.25 -11.53
C ILE A 307 -37.29 6.76 -12.02
N ALA A 308 -37.83 7.77 -11.35
CA ALA A 308 -39.09 8.41 -11.75
C ALA A 308 -39.04 9.00 -13.17
N GLY A 309 -37.90 9.54 -13.59
CA GLY A 309 -37.74 10.09 -14.94
C GLY A 309 -37.43 9.06 -16.02
N LYS A 310 -36.65 8.00 -15.69
CA LYS A 310 -36.10 7.06 -16.69
C LYS A 310 -36.86 5.75 -16.84
N VAL A 311 -37.53 5.27 -15.80
CA VAL A 311 -38.27 4.01 -15.83
C VAL A 311 -39.62 4.17 -15.14
N PRO A 312 -40.57 4.91 -15.77
CA PRO A 312 -41.86 5.23 -15.15
C PRO A 312 -42.69 3.98 -14.79
N HIS A 313 -42.46 2.84 -15.45
CA HIS A 313 -43.08 1.55 -15.13
C HIS A 313 -42.78 1.04 -13.70
N PHE A 314 -41.73 1.53 -13.03
CA PHE A 314 -41.43 1.18 -11.63
C PHE A 314 -42.13 2.08 -10.59
N GLN A 315 -42.78 3.19 -11.00
CA GLN A 315 -43.46 4.11 -10.07
C GLN A 315 -44.75 3.55 -9.48
N SER A 316 -45.47 2.70 -10.20
CA SER A 316 -46.81 2.23 -9.81
C SER A 316 -46.80 0.95 -8.97
N SER A 317 -45.62 0.43 -8.61
CA SER A 317 -45.50 -0.93 -8.12
C SER A 317 -44.67 -1.00 -6.82
N THR A 318 -45.29 -1.45 -5.72
CA THR A 318 -44.64 -1.92 -4.49
C THR A 318 -43.89 -3.24 -4.71
N ARG A 319 -43.21 -3.38 -5.85
CA ARG A 319 -42.58 -4.62 -6.29
C ARG A 319 -41.08 -4.65 -5.96
N PRO A 320 -40.50 -5.85 -5.76
CA PRO A 320 -39.06 -6.01 -5.52
C PRO A 320 -38.17 -5.38 -6.61
N GLN A 321 -38.63 -5.32 -7.87
CA GLN A 321 -37.84 -4.73 -8.97
C GLN A 321 -37.59 -3.22 -8.75
N ALA A 322 -38.61 -2.46 -8.31
CA ALA A 322 -38.47 -1.03 -8.07
C ALA A 322 -37.50 -0.73 -6.91
N MET A 323 -37.48 -1.60 -5.90
CA MET A 323 -36.54 -1.52 -4.77
C MET A 323 -35.09 -1.68 -5.23
N TRP A 324 -34.77 -2.75 -5.96
CA TRP A 324 -33.42 -2.98 -6.47
C TRP A 324 -32.99 -1.92 -7.49
N ALA A 325 -33.92 -1.37 -8.28
CA ALA A 325 -33.64 -0.26 -9.18
C ALA A 325 -33.15 0.98 -8.41
N ILE A 326 -33.82 1.33 -7.30
CA ILE A 326 -33.44 2.45 -6.43
C ILE A 326 -32.09 2.17 -5.75
N VAL A 327 -31.90 0.97 -5.18
CA VAL A 327 -30.63 0.57 -4.54
C VAL A 327 -29.47 0.66 -5.54
N THR A 328 -29.65 0.14 -6.76
CA THR A 328 -28.64 0.21 -7.83
C THR A 328 -28.30 1.66 -8.16
N THR A 329 -29.31 2.51 -8.29
CA THR A 329 -29.11 3.94 -8.59
C THR A 329 -28.41 4.67 -7.45
N MET A 330 -28.70 4.32 -6.18
CA MET A 330 -27.98 4.87 -5.02
C MET A 330 -26.50 4.47 -5.06
N VAL A 331 -26.17 3.23 -5.45
CA VAL A 331 -24.77 2.80 -5.62
C VAL A 331 -24.09 3.57 -6.75
N LEU A 332 -24.77 3.76 -7.88
CA LEU A 332 -24.25 4.54 -9.01
C LEU A 332 -24.01 6.02 -8.67
N PHE A 333 -24.81 6.59 -7.76
CA PHE A 333 -24.66 7.98 -7.29
C PHE A 333 -23.74 8.12 -6.06
N SER A 334 -23.13 7.03 -5.59
CA SER A 334 -22.23 7.07 -4.44
C SER A 334 -20.97 7.88 -4.73
N ASN A 335 -20.62 8.81 -3.84
CA ASN A 335 -19.43 9.66 -3.99
C ASN A 335 -18.17 9.02 -3.41
N GLY A 336 -18.35 7.98 -2.62
CA GLY A 336 -17.30 7.28 -1.89
C GLY A 336 -17.89 6.12 -1.11
N ILE A 337 -17.02 5.41 -0.42
CA ILE A 337 -17.35 4.16 0.28
C ILE A 337 -18.35 4.37 1.42
N ARG A 338 -18.29 5.51 2.13
CA ARG A 338 -19.21 5.82 3.24
C ARG A 338 -20.68 5.79 2.81
N ASP A 339 -20.98 6.21 1.58
CA ASP A 339 -22.35 6.18 1.04
C ASP A 339 -22.85 4.73 0.89
N ILE A 340 -22.00 3.83 0.40
CA ILE A 340 -22.35 2.41 0.24
C ILE A 340 -22.42 1.70 1.60
N GLN A 341 -21.51 2.01 2.53
CA GLN A 341 -21.56 1.46 3.90
C GLN A 341 -22.85 1.86 4.62
N THR A 342 -23.21 3.15 4.56
CA THR A 342 -24.46 3.65 5.17
C THR A 342 -25.68 2.98 4.51
N LEU A 343 -25.65 2.76 3.19
CA LEU A 343 -26.67 2.00 2.47
C LEU A 343 -26.78 0.56 3.01
N MET A 344 -25.66 -0.16 3.16
CA MET A 344 -25.62 -1.53 3.67
C MET A 344 -26.13 -1.61 5.11
N GLU A 345 -25.69 -0.72 6.00
CA GLU A 345 -26.17 -0.64 7.39
C GLU A 345 -27.69 -0.46 7.45
N ARG A 346 -28.27 0.33 6.56
CA ARG A 346 -29.73 0.53 6.47
C ARG A 346 -30.45 -0.69 5.91
N LEU A 347 -29.87 -1.35 4.91
CA LEU A 347 -30.42 -2.58 4.32
C LEU A 347 -30.34 -3.78 5.26
N TRP A 348 -29.42 -3.82 6.21
CA TRP A 348 -29.29 -4.91 7.18
C TRP A 348 -30.04 -4.69 8.50
N ARG A 349 -30.73 -3.56 8.66
CA ARG A 349 -31.62 -3.36 9.82
C ARG A 349 -32.68 -4.46 9.85
N PRO A 350 -33.05 -4.99 11.04
CA PRO A 350 -34.13 -5.99 11.14
C PRO A 350 -35.43 -5.54 10.47
N SER A 351 -35.71 -4.23 10.48
CA SER A 351 -36.87 -3.61 9.83
C SER A 351 -36.92 -3.73 8.31
N SER A 352 -35.80 -3.99 7.63
CA SER A 352 -35.74 -4.12 6.18
C SER A 352 -36.26 -5.47 5.68
N THR A 353 -36.30 -6.50 6.53
CA THR A 353 -36.61 -7.90 6.18
C THR A 353 -35.66 -8.55 5.14
N LEU A 354 -34.63 -7.85 4.68
CA LEU A 354 -33.63 -8.38 3.74
C LEU A 354 -32.60 -9.23 4.48
N SER A 355 -32.25 -10.39 3.92
CA SER A 355 -31.14 -11.17 4.46
C SER A 355 -29.81 -10.56 4.04
N PHE A 356 -28.77 -10.84 4.83
CA PHE A 356 -27.40 -10.51 4.47
C PHE A 356 -27.05 -11.02 3.06
N VAL A 357 -27.40 -12.27 2.76
CA VAL A 357 -27.11 -12.92 1.47
C VAL A 357 -27.76 -12.15 0.30
N ASP A 358 -29.03 -11.72 0.44
CA ASP A 358 -29.72 -10.96 -0.61
C ASP A 358 -28.96 -9.66 -0.96
N VAL A 359 -28.53 -8.91 0.06
CA VAL A 359 -27.78 -7.66 -0.14
C VAL A 359 -26.41 -7.94 -0.77
N THR A 360 -25.69 -8.95 -0.29
CA THR A 360 -24.36 -9.28 -0.83
C THR A 360 -24.41 -9.74 -2.27
N GLU A 361 -25.37 -10.60 -2.64
CA GLU A 361 -25.53 -11.08 -4.00
C GLU A 361 -25.91 -9.96 -4.97
N ALA A 362 -26.76 -9.02 -4.53
CA ALA A 362 -27.07 -7.83 -5.32
C ALA A 362 -25.84 -6.93 -5.53
N LEU A 363 -25.01 -6.73 -4.50
CA LEU A 363 -23.75 -5.99 -4.63
C LEU A 363 -22.73 -6.72 -5.51
N TYR A 364 -22.63 -8.05 -5.45
CA TYR A 364 -21.80 -8.82 -6.38
C TYR A 364 -22.31 -8.79 -7.82
N CYS A 365 -23.64 -8.75 -8.02
CA CYS A 365 -24.22 -8.52 -9.34
C CYS A 365 -23.81 -7.16 -9.90
N ILE A 366 -23.98 -6.09 -9.10
CA ILE A 366 -23.55 -4.74 -9.46
C ILE A 366 -22.04 -4.72 -9.76
N ALA A 367 -21.21 -5.31 -8.90
CA ALA A 367 -19.76 -5.39 -9.12
C ALA A 367 -19.40 -6.13 -10.41
N THR A 368 -20.07 -7.26 -10.70
CA THR A 368 -19.84 -8.03 -11.94
C THR A 368 -20.18 -7.20 -13.17
N LEU A 369 -21.33 -6.53 -13.18
CA LEU A 369 -21.75 -5.69 -14.30
C LEU A 369 -20.81 -4.48 -14.47
N LEU A 370 -20.47 -3.76 -13.40
CA LEU A 370 -19.54 -2.63 -13.47
C LEU A 370 -18.17 -3.05 -14.00
N TYR A 371 -17.66 -4.20 -13.54
CA TYR A 371 -16.39 -4.73 -14.01
C TYR A 371 -16.45 -5.18 -15.48
N ALA A 372 -17.56 -5.79 -15.91
CA ALA A 372 -17.77 -6.20 -17.29
C ALA A 372 -17.95 -5.01 -18.25
N MET A 373 -18.72 -4.00 -17.84
CA MET A 373 -18.89 -2.74 -18.57
C MET A 373 -17.53 -2.05 -18.79
N ARG A 374 -16.68 -2.09 -17.77
CA ARG A 374 -15.32 -1.59 -17.84
C ARG A 374 -14.46 -2.37 -18.84
N GLU A 375 -14.50 -3.71 -18.84
CA GLU A 375 -13.75 -4.52 -19.82
C GLU A 375 -14.28 -4.33 -21.25
N ALA A 376 -15.56 -3.96 -21.40
CA ALA A 376 -16.17 -3.57 -22.67
C ALA A 376 -15.91 -2.10 -23.08
N ASP A 377 -15.04 -1.37 -22.36
CA ASP A 377 -14.71 0.05 -22.60
C ASP A 377 -15.94 0.98 -22.65
N ILE A 378 -16.98 0.65 -21.86
CA ILE A 378 -18.12 1.54 -21.61
C ILE A 378 -17.67 2.65 -20.67
N ALA A 379 -18.13 3.88 -20.91
CA ALA A 379 -17.64 5.10 -20.27
C ALA A 379 -18.10 5.29 -18.80
N ILE A 380 -17.86 4.31 -17.93
CA ILE A 380 -18.20 4.35 -16.51
C ILE A 380 -16.96 4.57 -15.63
N SER A 381 -17.10 5.33 -14.54
CA SER A 381 -16.00 5.49 -13.59
C SER A 381 -15.65 4.17 -12.91
N ASN A 382 -14.37 3.79 -12.99
CA ASN A 382 -13.82 2.62 -12.29
C ASN A 382 -13.97 2.72 -10.76
N ARG A 383 -14.16 3.93 -10.24
CA ARG A 383 -14.34 4.19 -8.81
C ARG A 383 -15.59 3.55 -8.24
N ILE A 384 -16.68 3.50 -9.01
CA ILE A 384 -17.94 2.92 -8.53
C ILE A 384 -17.74 1.43 -8.25
N HIS A 385 -17.08 0.71 -9.17
CA HIS A 385 -16.70 -0.68 -8.96
C HIS A 385 -15.78 -0.82 -7.75
N TYR A 386 -14.75 0.03 -7.64
CA TYR A 386 -13.84 0.02 -6.49
C TYR A 386 -14.56 0.18 -5.16
N ASN A 387 -15.51 1.12 -5.06
CA ASN A 387 -16.27 1.37 -3.84
C ASN A 387 -17.12 0.16 -3.44
N VAL A 388 -17.80 -0.48 -4.41
CA VAL A 388 -18.59 -1.69 -4.15
C VAL A 388 -17.69 -2.85 -3.73
N PHE A 389 -16.60 -3.09 -4.47
CA PHE A 389 -15.61 -4.10 -4.15
C PHE A 389 -15.02 -3.90 -2.75
N TYR A 390 -14.69 -2.67 -2.38
CA TYR A 390 -14.14 -2.33 -1.07
C TYR A 390 -15.10 -2.70 0.07
N CYS A 391 -16.38 -2.35 -0.06
CA CYS A 391 -17.40 -2.69 0.94
C CYS A 391 -17.59 -4.21 1.06
N LEU A 392 -17.62 -4.92 -0.07
CA LEU A 392 -17.68 -6.38 -0.09
C LEU A 392 -16.43 -6.99 0.58
N TYR A 393 -15.24 -6.47 0.27
CA TYR A 393 -13.98 -6.93 0.86
C TYR A 393 -13.96 -6.75 2.39
N LEU A 394 -14.33 -5.56 2.89
CA LEU A 394 -14.36 -5.29 4.33
C LEU A 394 -15.35 -6.16 5.08
N MET A 395 -16.45 -6.53 4.42
CA MET A 395 -17.45 -7.42 4.99
C MET A 395 -16.94 -8.86 5.09
N GLU A 396 -16.27 -9.37 4.06
CA GLU A 396 -15.72 -10.74 4.05
C GLU A 396 -14.46 -10.89 4.91
N ASN A 397 -13.69 -9.81 5.06
CA ASN A 397 -12.40 -9.82 5.76
C ASN A 397 -12.41 -9.01 7.07
N GLY A 398 -13.56 -8.43 7.42
CA GLY A 398 -13.78 -7.75 8.68
C GLY A 398 -13.73 -8.75 9.82
N SER A 399 -12.94 -8.46 10.85
CA SER A 399 -12.83 -9.38 11.98
C SER A 399 -14.04 -9.22 12.91
N VAL A 400 -14.68 -10.34 13.22
CA VAL A 400 -16.04 -10.51 13.79
C VAL A 400 -16.25 -9.87 15.18
N THR A 401 -15.25 -9.33 15.85
CA THR A 401 -15.46 -8.50 17.04
C THR A 401 -15.74 -7.05 16.65
N ALA A 402 -16.98 -6.79 16.26
CA ALA A 402 -17.59 -5.47 16.22
C ALA A 402 -18.94 -5.56 16.92
N GLU A 403 -18.95 -6.12 18.13
CA GLU A 403 -19.99 -5.78 19.10
C GLU A 403 -19.47 -4.56 19.87
N ALA A 404 -20.37 -3.61 20.05
CA ALA A 404 -20.11 -2.31 20.61
C ALA A 404 -19.78 -2.45 22.10
N GLU A 405 -18.51 -2.41 22.47
CA GLU A 405 -18.19 -1.87 23.80
C GLU A 405 -18.33 -0.35 23.68
N GLU A 406 -19.47 0.19 24.13
CA GLU A 406 -19.55 1.60 24.48
C GLU A 406 -18.42 1.90 25.48
N GLU A 407 -17.45 2.69 25.04
CA GLU A 407 -16.37 3.19 25.89
C GLU A 407 -16.96 4.13 26.96
N THR A 408 -17.40 3.57 28.08
CA THR A 408 -17.73 4.36 29.26
C THR A 408 -16.43 4.89 29.89
N PRO A 409 -16.39 6.17 30.33
CA PRO A 409 -15.19 6.81 30.89
C PRO A 409 -14.62 6.10 32.14
N ALA A 410 -15.41 5.24 32.79
CA ALA A 410 -15.03 4.50 33.99
C ALA A 410 -14.09 3.30 33.70
N SER A 411 -14.04 2.80 32.47
CA SER A 411 -13.13 1.69 32.10
C SER A 411 -11.66 2.14 31.94
N ARG A 412 -11.43 3.47 31.86
CA ARG A 412 -10.10 4.07 31.69
C ARG A 412 -9.25 4.01 32.97
N CYS A 413 -9.84 3.89 34.16
CA CYS A 413 -9.10 3.98 35.43
C CYS A 413 -8.69 2.63 36.05
N ARG A 414 -8.97 1.48 35.43
CA ARG A 414 -8.52 0.15 35.94
C ARG A 414 -7.45 -0.53 35.09
N ARG A 415 -7.01 0.06 33.99
CA ARG A 415 -6.01 -0.53 33.07
C ARG A 415 -4.57 -0.02 33.28
N ASP A 416 -4.36 0.91 34.21
CA ASP A 416 -3.11 1.69 34.27
C ASP A 416 -2.05 1.21 35.27
N LEU A 417 -2.13 -0.01 35.82
CA LEU A 417 -1.10 -0.43 36.79
C LEU A 417 -0.41 -1.78 36.54
N TRP A 418 -0.93 -2.73 35.76
CA TRP A 418 -0.32 -4.08 35.68
C TRP A 418 -0.50 -4.77 34.32
N SER A 419 0.16 -4.28 33.25
CA SER A 419 0.62 -5.10 32.10
C SER A 419 1.16 -4.23 30.97
N GLY A 420 2.48 -4.30 30.72
CA GLY A 420 3.10 -3.75 29.52
C GLY A 420 2.86 -4.65 28.30
N ASN A 421 1.67 -4.57 27.69
CA ASN A 421 1.37 -5.23 26.42
C ASN A 421 0.99 -4.20 25.34
N CYS A 422 1.60 -4.35 24.17
CA CYS A 422 1.22 -3.71 22.92
C CYS A 422 -0.29 -3.92 22.68
N PRO A 423 -1.06 -2.92 22.19
CA PRO A 423 -2.48 -3.10 21.88
C PRO A 423 -2.67 -4.31 20.97
N ASP A 424 -3.63 -5.17 21.27
CA ASP A 424 -3.84 -6.44 20.60
C ASP A 424 -4.08 -6.22 19.09
N ILE A 425 -3.07 -6.55 18.27
CA ILE A 425 -3.08 -6.26 16.83
C ILE A 425 -4.11 -7.18 16.16
N LYS A 426 -5.21 -6.60 15.71
CA LYS A 426 -6.26 -7.33 14.97
C LYS A 426 -5.74 -7.74 13.59
N LEU A 427 -5.39 -9.02 13.44
CA LEU A 427 -4.86 -9.57 12.19
C LEU A 427 -5.95 -9.72 11.10
N THR A 428 -5.62 -9.36 9.86
CA THR A 428 -6.47 -9.64 8.69
C THR A 428 -6.52 -11.14 8.39
N HIS A 429 -7.50 -11.55 7.59
CA HIS A 429 -7.58 -12.92 7.11
C HIS A 429 -6.32 -13.35 6.32
N GLU A 430 -5.80 -12.45 5.47
CA GLU A 430 -4.57 -12.66 4.71
C GLU A 430 -3.36 -12.87 5.62
N GLN A 431 -3.21 -12.06 6.67
CA GLN A 431 -2.16 -12.22 7.68
C GLN A 431 -2.32 -13.55 8.42
N LYS A 432 -3.53 -13.92 8.83
CA LYS A 432 -3.80 -15.20 9.50
C LYS A 432 -3.42 -16.40 8.62
N ARG A 433 -3.68 -16.35 7.31
CA ARG A 433 -3.26 -17.40 6.36
C ARG A 433 -1.74 -17.57 6.36
N ILE A 434 -0.98 -16.48 6.39
CA ILE A 434 0.49 -16.50 6.50
C ILE A 434 0.92 -17.11 7.82
N LEU A 435 0.34 -16.67 8.94
CA LEU A 435 0.66 -17.20 10.27
C LEU A 435 0.30 -18.69 10.43
N ASN A 436 -0.65 -19.21 9.66
CA ASN A 436 -1.02 -20.62 9.68
C ASN A 436 -0.05 -21.51 8.87
N HIS A 437 0.86 -20.91 8.11
CA HIS A 437 1.91 -21.63 7.39
C HIS A 437 3.15 -21.80 8.27
N LYS A 438 3.39 -23.00 8.79
CA LYS A 438 4.66 -23.32 9.48
C LYS A 438 5.74 -23.55 8.41
N ILE A 439 6.80 -22.73 8.44
CA ILE A 439 7.90 -22.80 7.48
C ILE A 439 8.72 -24.08 7.70
N GLU A 440 9.11 -24.74 6.61
CA GLU A 440 10.00 -25.91 6.63
C GLU A 440 11.31 -25.62 5.88
N ARG A 441 12.34 -26.44 6.14
CA ARG A 441 13.65 -26.31 5.48
C ARG A 441 13.53 -26.45 3.97
N GLY A 442 14.24 -25.61 3.22
CA GLY A 442 14.19 -25.56 1.76
C GLY A 442 12.93 -24.91 1.18
N GLN A 443 11.94 -24.51 1.99
CA GLN A 443 10.79 -23.76 1.48
C GLN A 443 11.15 -22.30 1.22
N THR A 444 10.75 -21.80 0.05
CA THR A 444 10.74 -20.36 -0.26
C THR A 444 9.30 -19.87 -0.30
N VAL A 445 8.94 -18.99 0.63
CA VAL A 445 7.63 -18.36 0.75
C VAL A 445 7.74 -16.91 0.31
N LYS A 446 6.83 -16.46 -0.55
CA LYS A 446 6.73 -15.06 -0.96
C LYS A 446 5.49 -14.41 -0.36
N ILE A 447 5.64 -13.21 0.19
CA ILE A 447 4.55 -12.38 0.69
C ILE A 447 4.55 -11.10 -0.17
N MET A 448 3.65 -11.08 -1.14
CA MET A 448 3.42 -9.98 -2.08
C MET A 448 2.52 -8.95 -1.42
N ALA A 449 3.10 -7.87 -0.92
CA ALA A 449 2.40 -6.96 -0.04
C ALA A 449 2.37 -5.54 -0.61
N PHE A 450 1.18 -4.95 -0.74
CA PHE A 450 1.06 -3.56 -1.16
C PHE A 450 1.51 -2.58 -0.07
N ALA A 451 1.57 -1.30 -0.41
CA ALA A 451 1.95 -0.24 0.50
C ALA A 451 1.10 -0.19 1.78
N GLY A 452 1.77 -0.11 2.94
CA GLY A 452 1.11 0.09 4.23
C GLY A 452 0.38 -1.14 4.78
N THR A 453 0.52 -2.32 4.19
CA THR A 453 -0.25 -3.53 4.54
C THR A 453 0.23 -4.30 5.76
N GLY A 454 1.23 -3.77 6.48
CA GLY A 454 1.75 -4.41 7.70
C GLY A 454 2.72 -5.56 7.45
N LYS A 455 3.62 -5.45 6.46
CA LYS A 455 4.69 -6.43 6.17
C LYS A 455 5.49 -6.83 7.42
N THR A 456 6.14 -5.83 8.04
CA THR A 456 6.98 -6.05 9.22
C THR A 456 6.16 -6.50 10.43
N SER A 457 4.95 -5.97 10.65
CA SER A 457 4.08 -6.44 11.74
C SER A 457 3.62 -7.89 11.55
N THR A 458 3.41 -8.33 10.31
CA THR A 458 3.11 -9.73 9.99
C THR A 458 4.29 -10.63 10.34
N LEU A 459 5.52 -10.23 10.01
CA LEU A 459 6.73 -10.98 10.36
C LEU A 459 6.96 -11.03 11.89
N ILE A 460 6.70 -9.94 12.61
CA ILE A 460 6.78 -9.91 14.08
C ILE A 460 5.81 -10.93 14.67
N LYS A 461 4.54 -10.89 14.27
CA LYS A 461 3.50 -11.81 14.75
C LYS A 461 3.76 -13.26 14.33
N TYR A 462 4.39 -13.47 13.17
CA TYR A 462 4.86 -14.78 12.74
C TYR A 462 5.95 -15.33 13.68
N ALA A 463 6.97 -14.53 13.98
CA ALA A 463 8.05 -14.92 14.89
C ALA A 463 7.57 -15.15 16.33
N GLU A 464 6.60 -14.36 16.80
CA GLU A 464 5.95 -14.55 18.10
C GLU A 464 5.17 -15.88 18.17
N LYS A 465 4.46 -16.25 17.09
CA LYS A 465 3.69 -17.49 17.01
C LYS A 465 4.59 -18.72 17.02
N PHE A 466 5.72 -18.66 16.34
CA PHE A 466 6.72 -19.73 16.25
C PHE A 466 7.95 -19.41 17.11
N ALA A 467 7.70 -19.15 18.41
CA ALA A 467 8.74 -18.77 19.37
C ALA A 467 9.81 -19.87 19.58
N GLU A 468 9.53 -21.10 19.14
CA GLU A 468 10.47 -22.23 19.17
C GLU A 468 11.51 -22.21 18.04
N LEU A 469 11.33 -21.37 17.02
CA LEU A 469 12.20 -21.27 15.86
C LEU A 469 13.10 -20.03 15.95
N ASP A 470 14.32 -20.16 15.44
CA ASP A 470 15.28 -19.05 15.35
C ASP A 470 15.25 -18.40 13.95
N PHE A 471 15.14 -17.08 13.90
CA PHE A 471 15.00 -16.33 12.65
C PHE A 471 16.11 -15.30 12.44
N LEU A 472 16.49 -15.11 11.19
CA LEU A 472 17.32 -13.99 10.75
C LEU A 472 16.48 -13.00 9.95
N TYR A 473 16.30 -11.79 10.45
CA TYR A 473 15.68 -10.69 9.73
C TYR A 473 16.73 -9.84 9.01
N VAL A 474 16.60 -9.73 7.69
CA VAL A 474 17.49 -8.97 6.83
C VAL A 474 16.74 -7.91 6.03
N THR A 475 17.30 -6.70 5.98
CA THR A 475 16.74 -5.55 5.24
C THR A 475 17.86 -4.70 4.60
N PHE A 476 17.50 -3.84 3.65
CA PHE A 476 18.42 -2.89 3.01
C PHE A 476 18.79 -1.71 3.88
N ASN A 477 17.82 -1.14 4.60
CA ASN A 477 18.02 0.12 5.30
C ASN A 477 18.43 -0.13 6.75
N LYS A 478 19.57 0.42 7.17
CA LYS A 478 20.04 0.35 8.56
C LYS A 478 19.00 0.87 9.55
N ALA A 479 18.26 1.93 9.23
CA ALA A 479 17.21 2.45 10.10
C ALA A 479 16.08 1.44 10.32
N VAL A 480 15.74 0.64 9.29
CA VAL A 480 14.73 -0.42 9.40
C VAL A 480 15.26 -1.58 10.23
N ALA A 481 16.53 -1.97 10.07
CA ALA A 481 17.16 -3.00 10.89
C ALA A 481 17.22 -2.62 12.38
N GLU A 482 17.60 -1.37 12.69
CA GLU A 482 17.65 -0.86 14.06
C GLU A 482 16.26 -0.72 14.70
N ARG A 483 15.24 -0.37 13.90
CA ARG A 483 13.85 -0.44 14.35
C ARG A 483 13.45 -1.89 14.63
N GLY A 484 13.81 -2.81 13.73
CA GLY A 484 13.60 -4.25 13.86
C GLY A 484 14.11 -4.80 15.19
N LYS A 485 15.35 -4.48 15.58
CA LYS A 485 15.94 -4.89 16.87
C LYS A 485 15.12 -4.51 18.10
N ARG A 486 14.32 -3.44 18.01
CA ARG A 486 13.47 -2.96 19.12
C ARG A 486 12.09 -3.62 19.16
N VAL A 487 11.60 -4.11 18.02
CA VAL A 487 10.20 -4.56 17.87
C VAL A 487 10.05 -6.06 17.67
N PHE A 488 11.07 -6.75 17.14
CA PHE A 488 11.02 -8.20 16.98
C PHE A 488 11.26 -8.92 18.32
N PRO A 489 10.68 -10.12 18.51
CA PRO A 489 10.97 -10.95 19.67
C PRO A 489 12.41 -11.45 19.69
N ARG A 490 12.85 -11.99 20.84
CA ARG A 490 14.26 -12.36 21.10
C ARG A 490 14.81 -13.47 20.19
N ASN A 491 13.95 -14.29 19.61
CA ASN A 491 14.30 -15.34 18.64
C ASN A 491 14.59 -14.79 17.23
N VAL A 492 14.69 -13.47 17.04
CA VAL A 492 14.98 -12.85 15.75
C VAL A 492 16.25 -12.00 15.81
N THR A 493 17.24 -12.37 15.02
CA THR A 493 18.43 -11.54 14.82
C THR A 493 18.20 -10.56 13.67
N CYS A 494 18.31 -9.25 13.91
CA CYS A 494 18.08 -8.22 12.90
C CYS A 494 19.38 -7.60 12.38
N LYS A 495 19.67 -7.74 11.08
CA LYS A 495 20.87 -7.21 10.41
C LYS A 495 20.56 -6.65 9.01
N THR A 496 21.50 -5.93 8.41
CA THR A 496 21.48 -5.62 6.96
C THR A 496 22.42 -6.55 6.20
N PHE A 497 22.20 -6.76 4.90
CA PHE A 497 23.11 -7.54 4.05
C PHE A 497 24.54 -7.01 4.10
N HIS A 498 24.72 -5.69 3.96
CA HIS A 498 26.03 -5.05 4.10
C HIS A 498 26.63 -5.22 5.50
N SER A 499 25.84 -5.24 6.58
CA SER A 499 26.39 -5.47 7.92
C SER A 499 26.92 -6.89 8.11
N LEU A 500 26.25 -7.90 7.54
CA LEU A 500 26.72 -9.29 7.53
C LEU A 500 28.02 -9.42 6.75
N ALA A 501 28.07 -8.83 5.55
CA ALA A 501 29.26 -8.83 4.71
C ALA A 501 30.41 -8.00 5.30
N TYR A 502 30.10 -6.91 6.00
CA TYR A 502 31.10 -6.07 6.66
C TYR A 502 31.79 -6.80 7.81
N GLU A 503 31.02 -7.55 8.62
CA GLU A 503 31.55 -8.34 9.73
C GLU A 503 32.53 -9.43 9.25
N SER A 504 32.23 -10.06 8.11
CA SER A 504 33.06 -11.11 7.51
C SER A 504 34.26 -10.58 6.71
N VAL A 505 34.02 -9.60 5.83
CA VAL A 505 35.01 -9.14 4.84
C VAL A 505 35.37 -7.66 5.02
N GLY A 506 34.37 -6.78 5.14
CA GLY A 506 34.56 -5.32 5.08
C GLY A 506 35.45 -4.74 6.20
N LYS A 507 35.41 -5.31 7.42
CA LYS A 507 36.22 -4.87 8.57
C LYS A 507 37.71 -4.86 8.27
N ARG A 508 38.22 -5.90 7.59
CA ARG A 508 39.64 -6.03 7.21
C ARG A 508 40.10 -4.91 6.27
N TYR A 509 39.24 -4.53 5.32
CA TYR A 509 39.53 -3.42 4.39
C TYR A 509 39.49 -2.04 5.07
N LYS A 510 38.62 -1.86 6.06
CA LYS A 510 38.57 -0.62 6.85
C LYS A 510 39.86 -0.46 7.67
N GLU A 511 40.28 -1.49 8.38
CA GLU A 511 41.50 -1.49 9.21
C GLU A 511 42.76 -1.19 8.38
N LYS A 512 42.79 -1.62 7.11
CA LYS A 512 43.88 -1.34 6.16
C LYS A 512 43.75 -0.01 5.42
N GLY A 513 42.73 0.81 5.70
CA GLY A 513 42.49 2.09 5.02
C GLY A 513 42.10 1.99 3.54
N LYS A 514 41.77 0.78 3.06
CA LYS A 514 41.36 0.50 1.66
C LYS A 514 39.85 0.55 1.44
N LEU A 515 39.05 0.82 2.48
CA LEU A 515 37.61 0.99 2.32
C LEU A 515 37.31 2.39 1.78
N ASN A 516 36.64 2.44 0.63
CA ASN A 516 35.99 3.66 0.16
C ASN A 516 34.59 3.75 0.77
N PHE A 517 34.35 4.78 1.58
CA PHE A 517 33.05 5.05 2.17
C PHE A 517 32.06 5.70 1.18
N SER A 518 32.50 6.03 -0.05
CA SER A 518 31.66 6.55 -1.14
C SER A 518 31.59 5.60 -2.34
N SER A 519 30.69 5.89 -3.29
CA SER A 519 30.64 5.18 -4.57
C SER A 519 31.89 5.45 -5.41
N LEU A 520 32.18 4.56 -6.36
CA LEU A 520 33.26 4.77 -7.31
C LEU A 520 32.96 6.02 -8.15
N SER A 521 33.91 6.95 -8.17
CA SER A 521 33.83 8.11 -9.07
C SER A 521 34.41 7.73 -10.43
N ALA A 522 33.66 7.99 -11.51
CA ALA A 522 34.17 7.82 -12.88
C ALA A 522 35.45 8.63 -13.10
N PHE A 523 35.55 9.80 -12.46
CA PHE A 523 36.75 10.63 -12.46
C PHE A 523 37.93 9.88 -11.84
N SER A 524 37.77 9.30 -10.64
CA SER A 524 38.84 8.54 -9.98
C SER A 524 39.25 7.30 -10.77
N VAL A 525 38.29 6.56 -11.33
CA VAL A 525 38.56 5.37 -12.18
C VAL A 525 39.33 5.77 -13.43
N SER A 526 39.05 6.95 -14.00
CA SER A 526 39.74 7.44 -15.20
C SER A 526 41.26 7.65 -15.03
N PHE A 527 41.75 7.81 -13.80
CA PHE A 527 43.20 7.88 -13.50
C PHE A 527 43.85 6.52 -13.25
N LEU A 528 43.06 5.46 -13.05
CA LEU A 528 43.54 4.09 -12.84
C LEU A 528 43.68 3.31 -14.16
N ILE A 529 43.09 3.84 -15.23
CA ILE A 529 43.08 3.25 -16.57
C ILE A 529 44.42 3.45 -17.28
N GLN A 530 44.92 2.36 -17.89
CA GLN A 530 46.22 2.33 -18.58
C GLN A 530 46.09 2.45 -20.11
N HIS A 531 45.00 1.94 -20.71
CA HIS A 531 44.81 2.02 -22.17
C HIS A 531 44.02 3.29 -22.53
N ARG A 532 44.68 4.19 -23.26
CA ARG A 532 44.08 5.47 -23.69
C ARG A 532 43.58 5.47 -25.13
N GLU A 533 43.62 4.32 -25.79
CA GLU A 533 43.15 4.18 -27.17
C GLU A 533 41.63 3.92 -27.23
N GLY A 534 40.98 4.47 -28.25
CA GLY A 534 39.53 4.35 -28.46
C GLY A 534 38.72 5.45 -27.75
N GLN A 535 38.01 5.08 -26.67
CA GLN A 535 37.15 6.00 -25.91
C GLN A 535 37.95 7.12 -25.23
N SER A 536 37.30 8.29 -25.04
CA SER A 536 37.91 9.35 -24.23
C SER A 536 38.07 8.88 -22.78
N GLN A 537 39.11 9.40 -22.10
CA GLN A 537 39.51 8.94 -20.76
C GLN A 537 38.37 8.90 -19.73
N TYR A 538 37.51 9.93 -19.71
CA TYR A 538 36.39 10.00 -18.77
C TYR A 538 35.23 9.07 -19.15
N ILE A 539 34.97 8.90 -20.45
CA ILE A 539 33.95 7.97 -20.96
C ILE A 539 34.37 6.54 -20.62
N ARG A 540 35.64 6.18 -20.85
CA ARG A 540 36.21 4.89 -20.44
C ARG A 540 36.11 4.70 -18.92
N GLY A 541 36.49 5.72 -18.15
CA GLY A 541 36.36 5.70 -16.69
C GLY A 541 34.95 5.40 -16.21
N LYS A 542 33.94 5.92 -16.92
CA LYS A 542 32.54 5.61 -16.67
C LYS A 542 32.17 4.17 -17.08
N THR A 543 32.48 3.74 -18.29
CA THR A 543 32.08 2.40 -18.77
C THR A 543 32.73 1.29 -17.94
N VAL A 544 33.98 1.47 -17.52
CA VAL A 544 34.68 0.57 -16.59
C VAL A 544 34.05 0.59 -15.19
N LYS A 545 33.72 1.79 -14.66
CA LYS A 545 32.98 1.91 -13.40
C LYS A 545 31.64 1.16 -13.46
N GLU A 546 30.83 1.38 -14.48
CA GLU A 546 29.53 0.72 -14.66
C GLU A 546 29.71 -0.80 -14.82
N THR A 547 30.78 -1.25 -15.49
CA THR A 547 31.12 -2.68 -15.60
C THR A 547 31.38 -3.30 -14.23
N LEU A 548 32.13 -2.61 -13.35
CA LEU A 548 32.36 -3.06 -11.98
C LEU A 548 31.07 -3.06 -11.14
N GLU A 549 30.25 -2.01 -11.23
CA GLU A 549 28.98 -1.92 -10.50
C GLU A 549 27.99 -3.01 -10.93
N ASN A 550 27.89 -3.29 -12.24
CA ASN A 550 27.08 -4.38 -12.77
C ASN A 550 27.59 -5.75 -12.28
N PHE A 551 28.90 -5.96 -12.23
CA PHE A 551 29.50 -7.18 -11.67
C PHE A 551 29.26 -7.32 -10.16
N PHE A 552 29.33 -6.23 -9.39
CA PHE A 552 29.04 -6.27 -7.96
C PHE A 552 27.57 -6.59 -7.67
N ALA A 553 26.66 -6.18 -8.56
CA ALA A 553 25.25 -6.50 -8.45
C ALA A 553 24.89 -7.91 -8.96
N SER A 554 25.68 -8.51 -9.86
CA SER A 554 25.37 -9.81 -10.48
C SER A 554 25.70 -11.01 -9.57
N SER A 555 25.15 -12.18 -9.91
CA SER A 555 25.50 -13.47 -9.28
C SER A 555 26.80 -14.08 -9.84
N ASP A 556 27.38 -13.50 -10.89
CA ASP A 556 28.45 -14.13 -11.67
C ASP A 556 29.78 -14.23 -10.91
N GLU A 557 30.54 -15.30 -11.10
CA GLU A 557 31.81 -15.50 -10.39
C GLU A 557 32.95 -14.62 -10.94
N GLU A 558 32.88 -14.23 -12.22
CA GLU A 558 33.89 -13.42 -12.90
C GLU A 558 33.29 -12.27 -13.73
N ILE A 559 34.11 -11.24 -13.98
CA ILE A 559 33.75 -10.13 -14.87
C ILE A 559 33.77 -10.63 -16.33
N SER A 560 32.69 -10.30 -17.05
CA SER A 560 32.41 -10.75 -18.43
C SER A 560 31.86 -9.60 -19.28
N GLU A 561 31.75 -9.81 -20.59
CA GLU A 561 31.23 -8.80 -21.54
C GLU A 561 29.75 -8.44 -21.31
N GLU A 562 28.99 -9.29 -20.61
CA GLU A 562 27.60 -9.02 -20.23
C GLU A 562 27.48 -7.93 -19.16
N HIS A 563 28.54 -7.71 -18.39
CA HIS A 563 28.58 -6.64 -17.39
C HIS A 563 28.85 -5.27 -17.99
N VAL A 564 29.38 -5.22 -19.22
CA VAL A 564 29.67 -3.96 -19.89
C VAL A 564 28.36 -3.31 -20.35
N PRO A 565 28.12 -2.01 -20.05
CA PRO A 565 26.93 -1.33 -20.52
C PRO A 565 26.77 -1.46 -22.04
N THR A 566 25.56 -1.73 -22.52
CA THR A 566 25.32 -1.92 -23.95
C THR A 566 25.48 -0.62 -24.75
N TRP A 567 25.20 0.52 -24.11
CA TRP A 567 25.23 1.85 -24.71
C TRP A 567 26.07 2.81 -23.88
N PHE A 568 26.71 3.76 -24.54
CA PHE A 568 27.38 4.90 -23.89
C PHE A 568 27.11 6.18 -24.68
N LYS A 569 27.30 7.36 -24.06
CA LYS A 569 27.32 8.63 -24.77
C LYS A 569 28.76 8.95 -25.18
N ASN A 570 28.97 9.27 -26.46
CA ASN A 570 30.28 9.72 -26.93
C ASN A 570 30.53 11.19 -26.57
N THR A 571 31.69 11.73 -26.97
CA THR A 571 32.09 13.14 -26.81
C THR A 571 31.22 14.16 -27.57
N HIS A 572 30.17 13.72 -28.26
CA HIS A 572 29.21 14.59 -28.94
C HIS A 572 27.81 14.45 -28.32
N GLY A 573 27.69 13.78 -27.17
CA GLY A 573 26.42 13.48 -26.51
C GLY A 573 25.56 12.43 -27.23
N ILE A 574 26.06 11.83 -28.31
CA ILE A 574 25.34 10.84 -29.11
C ILE A 574 25.46 9.47 -28.46
N ARG A 575 24.31 8.83 -28.23
CA ARG A 575 24.23 7.46 -27.71
C ARG A 575 24.71 6.47 -28.78
N LYS A 576 25.79 5.75 -28.51
CA LYS A 576 26.37 4.73 -29.38
C LYS A 576 26.41 3.37 -28.69
N LEU A 577 26.32 2.31 -29.49
CA LEU A 577 26.51 0.94 -29.02
C LEU A 577 27.99 0.73 -28.68
N VAL A 578 28.28 0.06 -27.57
CA VAL A 578 29.66 -0.34 -27.24
C VAL A 578 30.09 -1.45 -28.21
N SER A 579 31.21 -1.25 -28.92
CA SER A 579 31.72 -2.24 -29.87
C SER A 579 32.25 -3.48 -29.12
N PRO A 580 32.32 -4.67 -29.76
CA PRO A 580 32.88 -5.87 -29.13
C PRO A 580 34.35 -5.71 -28.71
N GLU A 581 35.13 -4.90 -29.41
CA GLU A 581 36.50 -4.55 -29.01
C GLU A 581 36.51 -3.69 -27.74
N GLU A 582 35.67 -2.66 -27.70
CA GLU A 582 35.52 -1.80 -26.52
C GLU A 582 35.02 -2.58 -25.29
N LYS A 583 34.14 -3.56 -25.49
CA LYS A 583 33.72 -4.48 -24.41
C LYS A 583 34.90 -5.26 -23.84
N ARG A 584 35.75 -5.84 -24.69
CA ARG A 584 36.93 -6.61 -24.26
C ARG A 584 37.91 -5.75 -23.48
N ILE A 585 38.15 -4.52 -23.92
CA ILE A 585 39.03 -3.57 -23.21
C ILE A 585 38.44 -3.22 -21.83
N ASN A 586 37.15 -2.86 -21.77
CA ASN A 586 36.48 -2.54 -20.50
C ASN A 586 36.53 -3.70 -19.50
N VAL A 587 36.33 -4.94 -19.97
CA VAL A 587 36.43 -6.14 -19.13
C VAL A 587 37.86 -6.30 -18.61
N GLN A 588 38.87 -6.16 -19.46
CA GLN A 588 40.27 -6.31 -19.03
C GLN A 588 40.62 -5.25 -17.98
N GLU A 589 40.26 -3.99 -18.20
CA GLU A 589 40.55 -2.91 -17.25
C GLU A 589 39.77 -3.06 -15.93
N ALA A 590 38.51 -3.48 -16.00
CA ALA A 590 37.73 -3.81 -14.82
C ALA A 590 38.35 -4.99 -14.04
N LYS A 591 38.86 -6.03 -14.73
CA LYS A 591 39.56 -7.15 -14.09
C LYS A 591 40.84 -6.71 -13.40
N GLU A 592 41.65 -5.85 -14.01
CA GLU A 592 42.85 -5.29 -13.38
C GLU A 592 42.51 -4.47 -12.12
N ILE A 593 41.55 -3.55 -12.25
CA ILE A 593 41.10 -2.74 -11.10
C ILE A 593 40.56 -3.64 -9.99
N TRP A 594 39.75 -4.64 -10.32
CA TRP A 594 39.20 -5.60 -9.36
C TRP A 594 40.30 -6.44 -8.69
N TYR A 595 41.28 -6.89 -9.45
CA TYR A 595 42.44 -7.61 -8.93
C TYR A 595 43.19 -6.77 -7.90
N HIS A 596 43.46 -5.51 -8.20
CA HIS A 596 44.12 -4.58 -7.28
C HIS A 596 43.22 -4.17 -6.09
N MET A 597 41.90 -4.07 -6.27
CA MET A 597 40.97 -3.82 -5.16
C MET A 597 41.02 -4.94 -4.12
N LYS A 598 41.15 -6.20 -4.56
CA LYS A 598 41.17 -7.37 -3.67
C LYS A 598 42.42 -7.45 -2.79
N LYS A 599 43.58 -7.06 -3.30
CA LYS A 599 44.85 -7.13 -2.53
C LYS A 599 44.81 -6.22 -1.31
N LEU A 600 45.45 -6.62 -0.22
CA LEU A 600 45.41 -5.88 1.06
C LEU A 600 46.74 -5.17 1.40
N ASP A 601 47.82 -5.39 0.64
CA ASP A 601 49.19 -5.02 1.04
C ASP A 601 49.96 -4.29 -0.09
N GLY A 602 50.26 -3.01 0.12
CA GLY A 602 51.11 -2.19 -0.77
C GLY A 602 50.67 -0.72 -0.88
N ASP A 603 51.60 0.23 -1.03
CA ASP A 603 51.28 1.68 -1.08
C ASP A 603 50.59 2.13 -2.38
N ALA A 604 51.00 1.57 -3.54
CA ALA A 604 50.30 1.81 -4.81
C ALA A 604 48.85 1.26 -4.80
N GLU A 605 48.58 0.28 -3.93
CA GLU A 605 47.28 -0.39 -3.81
C GLU A 605 46.27 0.41 -2.98
N LYS A 606 46.70 1.47 -2.26
CA LYS A 606 45.82 2.38 -1.51
C LYS A 606 44.92 3.24 -2.40
N ASN A 607 45.30 3.44 -3.67
CA ASN A 607 44.49 4.13 -4.66
C ASN A 607 43.31 3.26 -5.14
N TYR A 608 43.44 1.94 -5.07
CA TYR A 608 42.43 0.96 -5.49
C TYR A 608 41.53 0.56 -4.31
N LYS A 609 40.72 1.50 -3.84
CA LYS A 609 39.85 1.28 -2.69
C LYS A 609 38.64 0.41 -3.04
N ILE A 610 38.29 -0.54 -2.16
CA ILE A 610 37.08 -1.35 -2.29
C ILE A 610 35.86 -0.56 -1.83
N THR A 611 34.73 -0.70 -2.52
CA THR A 611 33.46 -0.08 -2.11
C THR A 611 32.66 -1.00 -1.20
N TYR A 612 31.54 -0.49 -0.68
CA TYR A 612 30.55 -1.29 0.03
C TYR A 612 30.05 -2.50 -0.79
N ASP A 613 29.71 -2.27 -2.06
CA ASP A 613 29.23 -3.33 -2.94
C ASP A 613 30.38 -4.27 -3.39
N GLY A 614 31.61 -3.76 -3.45
CA GLY A 614 32.79 -4.57 -3.72
C GLY A 614 33.05 -5.62 -2.63
N TYR A 615 33.01 -5.25 -1.35
CA TYR A 615 33.17 -6.27 -0.30
C TYR A 615 31.94 -7.17 -0.17
N LEU A 616 30.73 -6.66 -0.47
CA LEU A 616 29.52 -7.49 -0.53
C LEU A 616 29.67 -8.55 -1.62
N LYS A 617 30.24 -8.19 -2.78
CA LYS A 617 30.56 -9.14 -3.85
C LYS A 617 31.57 -10.18 -3.38
N LEU A 618 32.65 -9.79 -2.69
CA LEU A 618 33.59 -10.77 -2.10
C LEU A 618 32.91 -11.73 -1.12
N TRP A 619 32.00 -11.20 -0.30
CA TRP A 619 31.23 -12.02 0.61
C TRP A 619 30.31 -12.98 -0.14
N GLN A 620 29.60 -12.55 -1.19
CA GLN A 620 28.81 -13.44 -2.05
C GLN A 620 29.66 -14.53 -2.69
N LEU A 621 30.81 -14.17 -3.26
CA LEU A 621 31.75 -15.12 -3.89
C LEU A 621 32.31 -16.16 -2.89
N SER A 622 32.34 -15.83 -1.59
CA SER A 622 32.74 -16.79 -0.54
C SER A 622 31.69 -17.87 -0.26
N LYS A 623 30.51 -17.80 -0.88
CA LYS A 623 29.36 -18.70 -0.70
C LYS A 623 29.00 -18.89 0.79
N PRO A 624 28.65 -17.80 1.49
CA PRO A 624 28.51 -17.80 2.93
C PRO A 624 27.32 -18.65 3.37
N GLN A 625 27.48 -19.37 4.48
CA GLN A 625 26.42 -20.18 5.08
C GLN A 625 25.94 -19.53 6.38
N LEU A 626 24.70 -19.07 6.38
CA LEU A 626 24.03 -18.41 7.50
C LEU A 626 23.46 -19.49 8.44
N THR A 627 24.36 -20.10 9.22
CA THR A 627 24.00 -21.16 10.18
C THR A 627 23.35 -20.59 11.46
N GLY A 628 22.59 -21.44 12.18
CA GLY A 628 21.94 -21.07 13.44
C GLY A 628 20.53 -20.48 13.30
N TYR A 629 19.92 -20.57 12.12
CA TYR A 629 18.56 -20.09 11.86
C TYR A 629 17.71 -21.15 11.18
N ASP A 630 16.44 -21.26 11.56
CA ASP A 630 15.45 -22.12 10.91
C ASP A 630 14.83 -21.46 9.68
N ALA A 631 14.73 -20.12 9.68
CA ALA A 631 14.34 -19.36 8.50
C ALA A 631 14.92 -17.93 8.45
N ILE A 632 15.01 -17.40 7.23
CA ILE A 632 15.45 -16.03 6.96
C ILE A 632 14.25 -15.21 6.47
N PHE A 633 14.03 -14.05 7.07
CA PHE A 633 13.10 -13.03 6.60
C PHE A 633 13.87 -11.99 5.79
N VAL A 634 13.48 -11.81 4.53
CA VAL A 634 14.03 -10.76 3.67
C VAL A 634 12.94 -9.72 3.43
N ASP A 635 13.10 -8.54 4.05
CA ASP A 635 12.18 -7.41 3.88
C ASP A 635 12.64 -6.47 2.78
N GLU A 636 11.67 -5.84 2.11
CA GLU A 636 11.86 -5.07 0.88
C GLU A 636 12.60 -5.87 -0.21
N ALA A 637 12.24 -7.16 -0.36
CA ALA A 637 12.90 -8.09 -1.27
C ALA A 637 12.90 -7.64 -2.74
N GLN A 638 11.96 -6.80 -3.17
CA GLN A 638 11.96 -6.24 -4.53
C GLN A 638 13.21 -5.41 -4.86
N ASP A 639 13.91 -4.90 -3.84
CA ASP A 639 15.09 -4.05 -4.00
C ASP A 639 16.41 -4.86 -3.92
N CYS A 640 16.33 -6.20 -3.89
CA CYS A 640 17.50 -7.08 -3.92
C CYS A 640 18.22 -7.10 -5.27
N THR A 641 19.57 -7.04 -5.22
CA THR A 641 20.44 -7.34 -6.36
C THR A 641 20.59 -8.84 -6.54
N PRO A 642 20.86 -9.33 -7.77
CA PRO A 642 21.14 -10.75 -8.00
C PRO A 642 22.20 -11.36 -7.08
N ALA A 643 23.25 -10.60 -6.72
CA ALA A 643 24.26 -11.02 -5.76
C ALA A 643 23.67 -11.36 -4.37
N ILE A 644 22.74 -10.53 -3.90
CA ILE A 644 22.05 -10.77 -2.61
C ILE A 644 21.11 -11.97 -2.72
N VAL A 645 20.39 -12.09 -3.84
CA VAL A 645 19.49 -13.22 -4.10
C VAL A 645 20.26 -14.54 -4.10
N ASP A 646 21.43 -14.58 -4.73
CA ASP A 646 22.31 -15.76 -4.75
C ASP A 646 22.73 -16.20 -3.33
N VAL A 647 23.08 -15.24 -2.47
CA VAL A 647 23.35 -15.53 -1.05
C VAL A 647 22.10 -16.07 -0.35
N VAL A 648 20.92 -15.48 -0.55
CA VAL A 648 19.69 -15.93 0.13
C VAL A 648 19.26 -17.32 -0.33
N LEU A 649 19.34 -17.61 -1.63
CA LEU A 649 18.90 -18.89 -2.21
C LEU A 649 19.88 -20.04 -1.99
N SER A 650 21.15 -19.75 -1.65
CA SER A 650 22.14 -20.77 -1.29
C SER A 650 22.00 -21.28 0.15
N GLN A 651 21.05 -20.77 0.92
CA GLN A 651 20.81 -21.18 2.30
C GLN A 651 19.93 -22.44 2.37
N SER A 652 20.21 -23.32 3.33
CA SER A 652 19.46 -24.58 3.52
C SER A 652 18.19 -24.43 4.39
N CYS A 653 18.06 -23.32 5.09
CA CYS A 653 16.91 -23.00 5.95
C CYS A 653 15.69 -22.54 5.13
N GLY A 654 14.56 -22.30 5.80
CA GLY A 654 13.41 -21.66 5.15
C GLY A 654 13.72 -20.21 4.76
N VAL A 655 13.07 -19.70 3.71
CA VAL A 655 13.20 -18.31 3.27
C VAL A 655 11.83 -17.69 3.11
N ILE A 656 11.60 -16.55 3.76
CA ILE A 656 10.38 -15.74 3.60
C ILE A 656 10.77 -14.39 2.98
N LEU A 657 10.41 -14.20 1.72
CA LEU A 657 10.60 -12.95 0.99
C LEU A 657 9.35 -12.10 1.13
N VAL A 658 9.47 -10.90 1.70
CA VAL A 658 8.36 -9.95 1.81
C VAL A 658 8.71 -8.63 1.16
N GLY A 659 7.75 -8.03 0.47
CA GLY A 659 7.96 -6.74 -0.18
C GLY A 659 6.81 -6.34 -1.07
N ASP A 660 6.95 -5.16 -1.67
CA ASP A 660 5.99 -4.62 -2.63
C ASP A 660 6.65 -4.58 -4.02
N PRO A 661 6.27 -5.45 -4.97
CA PRO A 661 6.88 -5.47 -6.29
C PRO A 661 6.69 -4.15 -7.06
N HIS A 662 5.74 -3.30 -6.66
CA HIS A 662 5.45 -2.02 -7.31
C HIS A 662 6.13 -0.83 -6.62
N GLN A 663 6.92 -1.07 -5.57
CA GLN A 663 7.79 -0.06 -4.95
C GLN A 663 9.26 -0.24 -5.31
N GLN A 664 9.59 -1.05 -6.32
CA GLN A 664 10.95 -1.17 -6.80
C GLN A 664 11.39 0.12 -7.51
N ILE A 665 12.32 0.85 -6.89
CA ILE A 665 12.84 2.13 -7.42
C ILE A 665 14.37 2.21 -7.41
N TYR A 666 15.06 1.09 -7.14
CA TYR A 666 16.52 1.01 -7.08
C TYR A 666 17.15 0.23 -8.25
N THR A 667 16.45 0.12 -9.40
CA THR A 667 16.97 -0.56 -10.60
C THR A 667 18.28 0.05 -11.10
N PHE A 668 18.50 1.36 -10.89
CA PHE A 668 19.77 2.02 -11.20
C PHE A 668 20.97 1.50 -10.39
N ARG A 669 20.75 0.72 -9.32
CA ARG A 669 21.78 0.01 -8.54
C ARG A 669 21.92 -1.46 -8.96
N GLY A 670 21.27 -1.89 -10.04
CA GLY A 670 21.24 -3.30 -10.46
C GLY A 670 20.25 -4.16 -9.68
N ALA A 671 19.31 -3.57 -8.93
CA ALA A 671 18.24 -4.33 -8.28
C ALA A 671 17.32 -4.97 -9.32
N VAL A 672 16.93 -6.22 -9.08
CA VAL A 672 15.97 -6.96 -9.91
C VAL A 672 14.76 -7.33 -9.06
N ASN A 673 13.57 -7.40 -9.67
CA ASN A 673 12.35 -7.63 -8.90
C ASN A 673 12.27 -9.08 -8.43
N THR A 674 12.95 -9.34 -7.32
CA THR A 674 13.17 -10.68 -6.75
C THR A 674 11.84 -11.38 -6.44
N LEU A 675 10.82 -10.59 -6.10
CA LEU A 675 9.47 -11.08 -5.86
C LEU A 675 8.82 -11.70 -7.10
N TYR A 676 9.24 -11.34 -8.32
CA TYR A 676 8.79 -12.01 -9.54
C TYR A 676 9.77 -13.07 -10.04
N THR A 677 11.08 -12.86 -9.92
CA THR A 677 12.08 -13.73 -10.56
C THR A 677 12.37 -15.02 -9.78
N VAL A 678 12.30 -15.00 -8.45
CA VAL A 678 12.71 -16.14 -7.62
C VAL A 678 11.68 -17.29 -7.67
N PRO A 679 12.07 -18.57 -7.80
CA PRO A 679 11.12 -19.67 -7.65
C PRO A 679 10.53 -19.69 -6.22
N HIS A 680 9.30 -20.14 -6.08
CA HIS A 680 8.63 -20.18 -4.76
C HIS A 680 7.85 -21.48 -4.60
N THR A 681 7.74 -21.90 -3.35
CA THR A 681 6.84 -22.98 -2.94
C THR A 681 5.43 -22.45 -2.66
N HIS A 682 5.34 -21.26 -2.06
CA HIS A 682 4.08 -20.63 -1.66
C HIS A 682 4.12 -19.12 -1.92
N VAL A 683 2.98 -18.55 -2.31
CA VAL A 683 2.77 -17.10 -2.45
C VAL A 683 1.53 -16.69 -1.65
N TYR A 684 1.70 -15.66 -0.83
CA TYR A 684 0.64 -14.96 -0.13
C TYR A 684 0.57 -13.51 -0.60
N TYR A 685 -0.58 -12.89 -0.40
CA TYR A 685 -0.82 -11.49 -0.72
C TYR A 685 -1.29 -10.74 0.51
N LEU A 686 -0.82 -9.51 0.68
CA LEU A 686 -1.36 -8.55 1.63
C LEU A 686 -1.89 -7.35 0.85
N THR A 687 -3.20 -7.11 0.91
CA THR A 687 -3.89 -6.14 0.04
C THR A 687 -4.47 -4.95 0.80
N GLN A 688 -4.78 -5.10 2.09
CA GLN A 688 -5.36 -4.04 2.93
C GLN A 688 -4.28 -3.20 3.61
N SER A 689 -4.24 -1.90 3.28
CA SER A 689 -3.38 -0.90 3.91
C SER A 689 -3.91 -0.49 5.28
N PHE A 690 -3.00 -0.35 6.23
CA PHE A 690 -3.25 0.25 7.54
C PHE A 690 -2.69 1.68 7.63
N ARG A 691 -2.14 2.21 6.53
CA ARG A 691 -1.54 3.55 6.50
C ARG A 691 -2.55 4.63 6.13
N PHE A 692 -3.39 4.37 5.14
CA PHE A 692 -4.26 5.35 4.53
C PHE A 692 -5.66 4.80 4.24
N GLY A 693 -6.61 5.72 4.19
CA GLY A 693 -8.01 5.44 3.88
C GLY A 693 -8.27 5.09 2.41
N PRO A 694 -9.53 4.77 2.09
CA PRO A 694 -9.92 4.30 0.77
C PRO A 694 -9.71 5.31 -0.37
N GLU A 695 -9.78 6.61 -0.09
CA GLU A 695 -9.64 7.65 -1.11
C GLU A 695 -8.23 7.65 -1.72
N ILE A 696 -7.20 7.57 -0.87
CA ILE A 696 -5.79 7.45 -1.30
C ILE A 696 -5.54 6.06 -1.91
N ALA A 697 -6.13 5.01 -1.33
CA ALA A 697 -6.01 3.65 -1.84
C ALA A 697 -6.56 3.51 -3.26
N TYR A 698 -7.67 4.18 -3.59
CA TYR A 698 -8.22 4.21 -4.94
C TYR A 698 -7.25 4.84 -5.95
N VAL A 699 -6.59 5.95 -5.59
CA VAL A 699 -5.58 6.59 -6.45
C VAL A 699 -4.40 5.64 -6.69
N GLY A 700 -3.90 5.01 -5.62
CA GLY A 700 -2.84 4.00 -5.72
C GLY A 700 -3.24 2.80 -6.58
N ALA A 701 -4.45 2.26 -6.36
CA ALA A 701 -5.00 1.16 -7.15
C ALA A 701 -5.17 1.54 -8.63
N THR A 702 -5.55 2.78 -8.92
CA THR A 702 -5.69 3.28 -10.29
C THR A 702 -4.35 3.33 -11.02
N ILE A 703 -3.26 3.75 -10.34
CA ILE A 703 -1.91 3.71 -10.93
C ILE A 703 -1.50 2.26 -11.24
N LEU A 704 -1.71 1.33 -10.30
CA LEU A 704 -1.40 -0.08 -10.51
C LEU A 704 -2.17 -0.67 -11.68
N ASP A 705 -3.43 -0.29 -11.83
CA ASP A 705 -4.32 -0.82 -12.85
C ASP A 705 -4.08 -0.21 -14.23
N VAL A 706 -4.15 1.13 -14.35
CA VAL A 706 -4.02 1.84 -15.62
C VAL A 706 -2.59 1.80 -16.12
N CYS A 707 -1.62 2.11 -15.25
CA CYS A 707 -0.23 2.27 -15.67
C CYS A 707 0.55 0.95 -15.66
N LYS A 708 0.19 0.00 -14.78
CA LYS A 708 0.92 -1.28 -14.64
C LYS A 708 0.09 -2.53 -15.00
N ARG A 709 -1.19 -2.38 -15.37
CA ARG A 709 -2.10 -3.48 -15.77
C ARG A 709 -2.30 -4.55 -14.70
N ILE A 710 -2.17 -4.17 -13.42
CA ILE A 710 -2.37 -5.07 -12.28
C ILE A 710 -3.85 -5.02 -11.88
N ARG A 711 -4.59 -6.06 -12.24
CA ARG A 711 -6.05 -6.15 -12.03
C ARG A 711 -6.50 -7.33 -11.17
N ASN A 712 -5.66 -8.34 -11.00
CA ASN A 712 -5.97 -9.55 -10.26
C ASN A 712 -5.98 -9.35 -8.74
N LYS A 713 -5.39 -8.26 -8.25
CA LYS A 713 -5.35 -7.85 -6.84
C LYS A 713 -5.53 -6.34 -6.76
N THR A 714 -6.29 -5.89 -5.78
CA THR A 714 -6.64 -4.47 -5.61
C THR A 714 -6.11 -3.98 -4.28
N LEU A 715 -5.47 -2.80 -4.29
CA LEU A 715 -5.06 -2.11 -3.06
C LEU A 715 -6.31 -1.59 -2.33
N VAL A 716 -6.52 -2.06 -1.10
CA VAL A 716 -7.65 -1.70 -0.26
C VAL A 716 -7.17 -0.76 0.84
N GLY A 717 -7.82 0.38 1.04
CA GLY A 717 -7.56 1.27 2.17
C GLY A 717 -7.97 0.67 3.52
N GLY A 718 -7.48 1.25 4.60
CA GLY A 718 -7.92 0.91 5.96
C GLY A 718 -9.16 1.71 6.36
N LYS A 719 -9.56 1.60 7.63
CA LYS A 719 -10.70 2.34 8.19
C LYS A 719 -10.41 3.84 8.43
N GLN A 720 -9.17 4.29 8.20
CA GLN A 720 -8.80 5.68 8.37
C GLN A 720 -9.57 6.57 7.39
N GLU A 721 -9.91 7.78 7.81
CA GLU A 721 -10.34 8.80 6.88
C GLU A 721 -9.16 9.24 6.01
N GLY A 722 -9.43 9.51 4.74
CA GLY A 722 -8.46 10.02 3.80
C GLY A 722 -9.10 11.03 2.87
N ASP A 723 -8.34 12.02 2.42
CA ASP A 723 -8.77 13.03 1.47
C ASP A 723 -7.78 13.15 0.30
N VAL A 724 -8.34 13.43 -0.87
CA VAL A 724 -7.60 13.72 -2.11
C VAL A 724 -8.05 15.04 -2.75
N ARG A 725 -8.95 15.78 -2.08
CA ARG A 725 -9.71 16.91 -2.63
C ARG A 725 -9.18 18.28 -2.18
N GLY A 726 -8.09 18.31 -1.41
CA GLY A 726 -7.34 19.53 -1.15
C GLY A 726 -7.50 20.14 0.24
N SER A 727 -8.01 19.40 1.23
CA SER A 727 -7.90 19.86 2.62
C SER A 727 -6.42 19.94 3.02
N VAL A 728 -5.96 21.12 3.43
CA VAL A 728 -4.59 21.29 3.94
C VAL A 728 -4.65 21.22 5.44
N GLU A 729 -4.24 20.09 6.02
CA GLU A 729 -4.11 19.92 7.46
C GLU A 729 -2.65 19.67 7.85
N GLY A 730 -2.15 20.48 8.78
CA GLY A 730 -0.84 20.31 9.39
C GLY A 730 0.33 20.51 8.42
N LYS A 731 1.39 19.74 8.63
CA LYS A 731 2.64 19.80 7.88
C LYS A 731 2.51 19.14 6.52
N ILE A 732 3.11 19.76 5.50
CA ILE A 732 3.01 19.28 4.12
C ILE A 732 4.35 18.70 3.67
N ALA A 733 4.36 17.45 3.25
CA ALA A 733 5.52 16.85 2.59
C ALA A 733 5.42 17.03 1.07
N MET A 734 6.29 17.88 0.51
CA MET A 734 6.45 18.07 -0.93
C MET A 734 7.41 17.04 -1.51
N LEU A 735 6.86 16.13 -2.32
CA LEU A 735 7.60 15.05 -2.94
C LEU A 735 7.74 15.26 -4.44
N SER A 736 8.99 15.34 -4.90
CA SER A 736 9.34 15.50 -6.32
C SER A 736 10.07 14.27 -6.85
N ARG A 737 10.08 14.11 -8.18
CA ARG A 737 10.92 13.12 -8.83
C ARG A 737 12.40 13.52 -8.72
N SER A 738 12.74 14.77 -9.02
CA SER A 738 14.11 15.22 -9.25
C SER A 738 14.60 16.24 -8.22
N ASN A 739 15.91 16.26 -7.97
CA ASN A 739 16.54 17.29 -7.14
C ASN A 739 16.37 18.70 -7.72
N PHE A 740 16.23 18.82 -9.04
CA PHE A 740 15.95 20.10 -9.71
C PHE A 740 14.62 20.68 -9.22
N SER A 741 13.55 19.89 -9.24
CA SER A 741 12.23 20.34 -8.82
C SER A 741 12.15 20.60 -7.31
N VAL A 742 12.91 19.86 -6.49
CA VAL A 742 13.06 20.20 -5.06
C VAL A 742 13.66 21.60 -4.88
N PHE A 743 14.66 21.97 -5.70
CA PHE A 743 15.22 23.33 -5.69
C PHE A 743 14.19 24.37 -6.11
N GLU A 744 13.48 24.13 -7.21
CA GLU A 744 12.43 25.05 -7.67
C GLU A 744 11.32 25.23 -6.64
N ASP A 745 10.91 24.15 -5.97
CA ASP A 745 9.89 24.19 -4.94
C ASP A 745 10.38 24.95 -3.70
N ALA A 746 11.64 24.76 -3.28
CA ALA A 746 12.26 25.52 -2.21
C ALA A 746 12.32 27.03 -2.53
N VAL A 747 12.73 27.39 -3.76
CA VAL A 747 12.71 28.79 -4.23
C VAL A 747 11.28 29.34 -4.19
N ARG A 748 10.30 28.62 -4.74
CA ARG A 748 8.89 29.03 -4.78
C ARG A 748 8.30 29.28 -3.39
N LEU A 749 8.70 28.51 -2.38
CA LEU A 749 8.23 28.69 -1.01
C LEU A 749 8.95 29.85 -0.31
N THR A 750 10.27 29.97 -0.47
CA THR A 750 11.08 31.01 0.18
C THR A 750 10.87 32.40 -0.42
N GLU A 751 10.33 32.49 -1.64
CA GLU A 751 9.93 33.76 -2.27
C GLU A 751 8.56 34.30 -1.79
N ARG A 752 7.81 33.54 -0.98
CA ARG A 752 6.52 34.02 -0.45
C ARG A 752 6.73 35.15 0.55
N GLU A 753 5.77 36.07 0.63
CA GLU A 753 5.82 37.22 1.55
C GLU A 753 5.88 36.81 3.03
N ARG A 754 5.44 35.59 3.37
CA ARG A 754 5.49 35.06 4.73
C ARG A 754 6.74 34.18 4.89
N PRO A 755 7.53 34.36 5.97
CA PRO A 755 8.62 33.44 6.28
C PRO A 755 8.04 32.05 6.55
N ILE A 756 8.64 31.03 5.94
CA ILE A 756 8.21 29.63 6.02
C ILE A 756 9.40 28.79 6.45
N ASN A 757 9.19 27.89 7.40
CA ASN A 757 10.23 26.95 7.82
C ASN A 757 10.19 25.71 6.93
N ILE A 758 11.31 25.42 6.27
CA ILE A 758 11.47 24.24 5.42
C ILE A 758 12.44 23.24 6.05
N HIS A 759 12.23 21.95 5.79
CA HIS A 759 13.19 20.91 6.15
C HIS A 759 13.41 19.99 4.96
N VAL A 760 14.68 19.74 4.61
CA VAL A 760 15.04 18.86 3.49
C VAL A 760 15.24 17.44 4.00
N ILE A 761 14.48 16.50 3.46
CA ILE A 761 14.52 15.08 3.84
C ILE A 761 15.93 14.53 3.59
N GLY A 762 16.57 14.02 4.65
CA GLY A 762 17.95 13.52 4.60
C GLY A 762 19.03 14.59 4.78
N GLY A 763 18.63 15.84 5.08
CA GLY A 763 19.49 16.94 5.46
C GLY A 763 19.97 17.80 4.29
N LEU A 764 20.21 19.09 4.58
CA LEU A 764 20.62 20.09 3.61
C LEU A 764 21.96 19.78 2.93
N ALA A 765 22.89 19.14 3.64
CA ALA A 765 24.18 18.73 3.09
C ALA A 765 24.04 17.77 1.89
N ARG A 766 23.05 16.87 1.91
CA ARG A 766 22.78 15.94 0.79
C ARG A 766 22.19 16.63 -0.42
N PHE A 767 21.54 17.77 -0.23
CA PHE A 767 21.03 18.59 -1.32
C PHE A 767 22.16 19.25 -2.13
N GLY A 768 23.32 19.46 -1.48
CA GLY A 768 24.53 19.92 -2.14
C GLY A 768 24.51 21.39 -2.54
N LEU A 769 23.85 22.25 -1.75
CA LEU A 769 23.84 23.71 -1.96
C LEU A 769 25.23 24.31 -2.07
N SER A 770 26.16 23.86 -1.22
CA SER A 770 27.56 24.27 -1.26
C SER A 770 28.19 23.98 -2.63
N LYS A 771 27.89 22.82 -3.21
CA LYS A 771 28.37 22.44 -4.55
C LYS A 771 27.72 23.26 -5.66
N ILE A 772 26.43 23.59 -5.56
CA ILE A 772 25.75 24.50 -6.48
C ILE A 772 26.40 25.89 -6.43
N HIS A 773 26.67 26.39 -5.22
CA HIS A 773 27.33 27.67 -5.02
C HIS A 773 28.76 27.68 -5.58
N ASP A 774 29.53 26.61 -5.39
CA ASP A 774 30.87 26.47 -5.96
C ASP A 774 30.87 26.36 -7.50
N ILE A 775 29.87 25.70 -8.09
CA ILE A 775 29.66 25.68 -9.55
C ILE A 775 29.33 27.09 -10.05
N TRP A 776 28.52 27.86 -9.31
CA TRP A 776 28.25 29.25 -9.64
C TRP A 776 29.51 30.12 -9.55
N LYS A 777 30.35 29.96 -8.53
CA LYS A 777 31.65 30.65 -8.45
C LYS A 777 32.50 30.35 -9.67
N LEU A 778 32.60 29.08 -10.07
CA LEU A 778 33.34 28.66 -11.27
C LEU A 778 32.77 29.27 -12.56
N SER A 779 31.46 29.53 -12.62
CA SER A 779 30.81 30.20 -13.77
C SER A 779 31.13 31.68 -13.89
N GLN A 780 31.64 32.32 -12.82
CA GLN A 780 31.99 33.75 -12.85
C GLN A 780 33.30 33.99 -13.62
N PRO A 781 33.42 35.11 -14.36
CA PRO A 781 34.66 35.50 -15.01
C PRO A 781 35.84 35.56 -14.03
N VAL A 782 37.06 35.23 -14.49
CA VAL A 782 38.27 35.20 -13.64
C VAL A 782 38.47 36.53 -12.89
N HIS A 783 38.34 37.65 -13.59
CA HIS A 783 38.49 38.98 -12.99
C HIS A 783 37.44 39.29 -11.91
N GLU A 784 36.20 38.78 -12.04
CA GLU A 784 35.17 38.96 -11.02
C GLU A 784 35.40 38.06 -9.82
N ARG A 785 35.87 36.83 -10.04
CA ARG A 785 36.27 35.92 -8.95
C ARG A 785 37.37 36.51 -8.08
N GLU A 786 38.39 37.09 -8.72
CA GLU A 786 39.49 37.79 -8.03
C GLU A 786 38.98 39.05 -7.30
N ARG A 787 38.18 39.89 -7.97
CA ARG A 787 37.61 41.11 -7.37
C ARG A 787 36.75 40.82 -6.14
N LEU A 788 35.98 39.75 -6.17
CA LEU A 788 35.04 39.38 -5.10
C LEU A 788 35.62 38.34 -4.13
N ASN A 789 36.90 37.94 -4.27
CA ASN A 789 37.56 36.90 -3.48
C ASN A 789 36.76 35.58 -3.39
N LEU A 790 36.19 35.12 -4.50
CA LEU A 790 35.37 33.92 -4.54
C LEU A 790 36.23 32.64 -4.52
N VAL A 791 36.32 31.98 -3.36
CA VAL A 791 37.06 30.73 -3.19
C VAL A 791 36.16 29.52 -3.45
N ILE A 792 36.60 28.60 -4.31
CA ILE A 792 35.95 27.30 -4.58
C ILE A 792 36.44 26.28 -3.55
N ASN A 793 35.52 25.69 -2.78
CA ASN A 793 35.85 24.78 -1.68
C ASN A 793 35.79 23.30 -2.09
N ASP A 794 34.87 22.92 -2.99
CA ASP A 794 34.73 21.55 -3.45
C ASP A 794 35.99 21.09 -4.22
N PRO A 795 36.73 20.07 -3.75
CA PRO A 795 38.00 19.66 -4.36
C PRO A 795 37.86 19.15 -5.80
N PHE A 796 36.68 18.65 -6.18
CA PHE A 796 36.43 18.22 -7.55
C PHE A 796 36.16 19.44 -8.45
N ILE A 797 35.31 20.37 -8.02
CA ILE A 797 35.02 21.60 -8.78
C ILE A 797 36.28 22.46 -8.95
N LYS A 798 37.11 22.57 -7.90
CA LYS A 798 38.36 23.34 -7.92
C LYS A 798 39.32 22.89 -9.03
N LYS A 799 39.37 21.60 -9.38
CA LYS A 799 40.24 21.10 -10.48
C LYS A 799 39.88 21.67 -11.86
N TRP A 800 38.65 22.17 -12.01
CA TRP A 800 38.19 22.78 -13.25
C TRP A 800 38.61 24.25 -13.37
N GLU A 801 39.06 24.86 -12.28
CA GLU A 801 39.56 26.24 -12.25
C GLU A 801 40.82 26.42 -13.13
N GLU A 802 41.75 25.46 -13.06
CA GLU A 802 43.03 25.49 -13.78
C GLU A 802 42.95 24.96 -15.24
N SER A 803 41.81 24.40 -15.64
CA SER A 803 41.64 23.76 -16.96
C SER A 803 40.73 24.56 -17.88
N GLN A 804 39.52 24.08 -18.14
CA GLN A 804 38.54 24.66 -19.08
C GLN A 804 37.40 25.43 -18.38
N GLY A 805 37.51 25.67 -17.07
CA GLY A 805 36.53 26.39 -16.29
C GLY A 805 35.15 25.73 -16.29
N PHE A 806 34.11 26.56 -16.21
CA PHE A 806 32.71 26.11 -16.19
C PHE A 806 32.30 25.34 -17.46
N ILE A 807 32.82 25.73 -18.64
CA ILE A 807 32.52 25.05 -19.91
C ILE A 807 33.03 23.61 -19.89
N GLY A 808 34.27 23.41 -19.44
CA GLY A 808 34.85 22.06 -19.32
C GLY A 808 34.09 21.18 -18.33
N LEU A 809 33.65 21.74 -17.20
CA LEU A 809 32.81 21.01 -16.23
C LEU A 809 31.47 20.57 -16.85
N ARG A 810 30.85 21.44 -17.64
CA ARG A 810 29.60 21.13 -18.36
C ARG A 810 29.80 20.02 -19.39
N GLU A 811 30.81 20.16 -20.24
CA GLU A 811 31.16 19.14 -21.23
C GLU A 811 31.48 17.79 -20.57
N TYR A 812 32.20 17.79 -19.45
CA TYR A 812 32.42 16.59 -18.65
C TYR A 812 31.10 15.95 -18.21
N ALA A 813 30.23 16.74 -17.55
CA ALA A 813 28.95 16.25 -17.05
C ALA A 813 28.06 15.68 -18.16
N GLU A 814 28.06 16.30 -19.35
CA GLU A 814 27.34 15.84 -20.53
C GLU A 814 27.93 14.55 -21.13
N HIS A 815 29.26 14.50 -21.31
CA HIS A 815 29.96 13.36 -21.90
C HIS A 815 29.84 12.10 -21.05
N ILE A 816 29.95 12.22 -19.73
CA ILE A 816 29.78 11.09 -18.81
C ILE A 816 28.32 10.89 -18.37
N ASP A 817 27.36 11.65 -18.90
CA ASP A 817 25.94 11.57 -18.51
C ASP A 817 25.71 11.61 -16.99
N ASP A 818 26.47 12.44 -16.26
CA ASP A 818 26.30 12.60 -14.81
C ASP A 818 25.06 13.47 -14.54
N LYS A 819 23.92 12.80 -14.39
CA LYS A 819 22.62 13.46 -14.18
C LYS A 819 22.58 14.33 -12.93
N GLU A 820 23.31 13.97 -11.87
CA GLU A 820 23.32 14.76 -10.64
C GLU A 820 24.08 16.08 -10.84
N LEU A 821 25.26 16.00 -11.47
CA LEU A 821 26.05 17.18 -11.79
C LEU A 821 25.35 18.06 -12.85
N GLN A 822 24.77 17.46 -13.88
CA GLN A 822 23.98 18.18 -14.90
C GLN A 822 22.82 18.96 -14.28
N VAL A 823 22.10 18.38 -13.30
CA VAL A 823 21.03 19.09 -12.58
C VAL A 823 21.56 20.32 -11.84
N LYS A 824 22.70 20.20 -11.15
CA LYS A 824 23.31 21.33 -10.44
C LYS A 824 23.77 22.42 -11.41
N ILE A 825 24.36 22.05 -12.54
CA ILE A 825 24.75 22.98 -13.61
C ILE A 825 23.51 23.68 -14.18
N ALA A 826 22.43 22.94 -14.47
CA ALA A 826 21.19 23.51 -14.98
C ALA A 826 20.54 24.51 -14.01
N ILE A 827 20.63 24.28 -12.69
CA ILE A 827 20.20 25.25 -11.66
C ILE A 827 21.03 26.54 -11.80
N VAL A 828 22.36 26.44 -11.87
CA VAL A 828 23.24 27.60 -12.02
C VAL A 828 22.96 28.36 -13.32
N GLU A 829 22.79 27.66 -14.45
CA GLU A 829 22.48 28.28 -15.74
C GLU A 829 21.11 28.98 -15.76
N LYS A 830 20.12 28.44 -15.04
CA LYS A 830 18.77 29.01 -14.95
C LYS A 830 18.71 30.26 -14.09
N TYR A 831 19.30 30.24 -12.91
CA TYR A 831 19.16 31.33 -11.92
C TYR A 831 20.33 32.33 -11.92
N LYS A 832 21.48 31.97 -12.50
CA LYS A 832 22.64 32.84 -12.74
C LYS A 832 23.03 33.67 -11.50
N GLU A 833 22.97 35.00 -11.60
CA GLU A 833 23.35 35.95 -10.54
C GLU A 833 22.54 35.80 -9.25
N ARG A 834 21.35 35.19 -9.31
CA ARG A 834 20.48 34.98 -8.14
C ARG A 834 20.92 33.81 -7.26
N ILE A 835 21.86 32.97 -7.69
CA ILE A 835 22.26 31.76 -6.95
C ILE A 835 22.71 32.06 -5.51
N PRO A 836 23.61 33.04 -5.25
CA PRO A 836 24.05 33.33 -3.87
C PRO A 836 22.89 33.73 -2.96
N GLU A 837 22.01 34.60 -3.46
CA GLU A 837 20.80 35.06 -2.74
C GLU A 837 19.87 33.88 -2.42
N LEU A 838 19.60 33.03 -3.41
CA LEU A 838 18.70 31.88 -3.26
C LEU A 838 19.27 30.83 -2.30
N VAL A 839 20.57 30.53 -2.40
CA VAL A 839 21.24 29.60 -1.48
C VAL A 839 21.14 30.11 -0.05
N GLN A 840 21.45 31.39 0.19
CA GLN A 840 21.36 31.99 1.50
C GLN A 840 19.92 31.98 2.06
N LYS A 841 18.92 32.28 1.22
CA LYS A 841 17.50 32.24 1.62
C LYS A 841 17.02 30.82 1.98
N ILE A 842 17.44 29.83 1.22
CA ILE A 842 17.10 28.43 1.49
C ILE A 842 17.80 27.97 2.78
N GLU A 843 19.06 28.34 2.99
CA GLU A 843 19.80 28.03 4.22
C GLU A 843 19.18 28.70 5.45
N SER A 844 18.76 29.97 5.36
CA SER A 844 18.14 30.67 6.48
C SER A 844 16.72 30.20 6.80
N SER A 845 15.99 29.68 5.81
CA SER A 845 14.66 29.11 5.99
C SER A 845 14.69 27.65 6.46
N HIS A 846 15.85 26.99 6.38
CA HIS A 846 16.01 25.58 6.72
C HIS A 846 16.10 25.37 8.23
N VAL A 847 15.27 24.46 8.76
CA VAL A 847 15.33 24.01 10.16
C VAL A 847 15.89 22.59 10.27
N SER A 848 16.79 22.35 11.23
CA SER A 848 17.41 21.03 11.43
C SER A 848 16.42 19.97 11.92
N THR A 849 15.38 20.37 12.64
CA THR A 849 14.40 19.45 13.25
C THR A 849 13.11 19.41 12.45
N GLU A 850 12.72 18.22 11.98
CA GLU A 850 11.44 17.97 11.27
C GLU A 850 10.19 18.45 12.05
N ALA A 851 10.29 18.48 13.38
CA ALA A 851 9.22 18.93 14.27
C ALA A 851 8.85 20.42 14.09
N LEU A 852 9.78 21.26 13.65
CA LEU A 852 9.59 22.72 13.54
C LEU A 852 9.27 23.20 12.11
N ALA A 853 9.32 22.29 11.13
CA ALA A 853 9.09 22.62 9.73
C ALA A 853 7.60 22.69 9.39
N ASP A 854 7.23 23.67 8.57
CA ASP A 854 5.92 23.76 7.93
C ASP A 854 5.86 22.85 6.70
N TYR A 855 6.96 22.81 5.94
CA TYR A 855 7.13 21.99 4.74
C TYR A 855 8.32 21.05 4.85
N LEU A 856 8.08 19.78 4.57
CA LEU A 856 9.12 18.76 4.38
C LEU A 856 9.35 18.61 2.88
N MET A 857 10.58 18.72 2.40
CA MET A 857 10.87 18.71 0.96
C MET A 857 11.89 17.63 0.63
N GLY A 858 11.67 16.90 -0.45
CA GLY A 858 12.65 15.94 -0.91
C GLY A 858 12.20 15.13 -2.11
N THR A 859 13.10 14.30 -2.60
CA THR A 859 12.78 13.37 -3.67
C THR A 859 12.05 12.15 -3.13
N VAL A 860 11.27 11.49 -3.99
CA VAL A 860 10.61 10.21 -3.65
C VAL A 860 11.60 9.15 -3.19
N HIS A 861 12.82 9.13 -3.74
CA HIS A 861 13.88 8.21 -3.31
C HIS A 861 14.29 8.42 -1.85
N GLN A 862 14.36 9.67 -1.39
CA GLN A 862 14.67 10.00 0.00
C GLN A 862 13.48 9.73 0.92
N ALA A 863 12.26 9.92 0.42
CA ALA A 863 11.03 9.67 1.15
C ALA A 863 10.66 8.18 1.28
N LYS A 864 11.27 7.27 0.52
CA LYS A 864 10.99 5.84 0.59
C LYS A 864 11.32 5.31 2.00
N GLY A 865 10.32 4.68 2.62
CA GLY A 865 10.40 4.20 4.01
C GLY A 865 9.92 5.22 5.06
N LEU A 866 9.72 6.47 4.66
CA LEU A 866 9.04 7.49 5.47
C LEU A 866 7.54 7.52 5.13
N GLU A 867 6.77 8.23 5.95
CA GLU A 867 5.33 8.39 5.82
C GLU A 867 4.91 9.77 6.37
N PHE A 868 3.93 10.43 5.74
CA PHE A 868 3.53 11.79 6.09
C PHE A 868 2.01 11.93 6.16
N ASP A 869 1.52 12.81 7.03
CA ASP A 869 0.08 13.07 7.17
C ASP A 869 -0.49 13.67 5.89
N THR A 870 0.15 14.72 5.37
CA THR A 870 -0.23 15.38 4.11
C THR A 870 0.94 15.34 3.12
N VAL A 871 0.68 14.86 1.89
CA VAL A 871 1.67 14.82 0.80
C VAL A 871 1.21 15.70 -0.36
N LEU A 872 2.09 16.57 -0.84
CA LEU A 872 1.94 17.33 -2.07
C LEU A 872 2.88 16.77 -3.13
N LEU A 873 2.33 16.38 -4.27
CA LEU A 873 3.12 15.88 -5.39
C LEU A 873 3.47 17.00 -6.35
N SER A 874 4.76 17.11 -6.69
CA SER A 874 5.21 18.00 -7.76
C SER A 874 4.76 17.48 -9.13
N ASP A 875 4.73 18.35 -10.15
CA ASP A 875 4.31 18.02 -11.53
C ASP A 875 5.49 17.49 -12.40
N ASP A 876 6.59 17.03 -11.80
CA ASP A 876 7.83 16.60 -12.48
C ASP A 876 7.91 15.08 -12.77
N PHE A 877 6.82 14.36 -12.55
CA PHE A 877 6.65 12.95 -12.92
C PHE A 877 6.27 12.79 -14.41
N VAL A 878 5.90 11.57 -14.82
CA VAL A 878 5.43 11.27 -16.19
C VAL A 878 4.27 12.20 -16.58
N LYS A 879 4.49 13.00 -17.64
CA LYS A 879 3.48 13.90 -18.17
C LYS A 879 2.46 13.13 -18.98
N VAL A 880 1.25 13.02 -18.44
CA VAL A 880 0.10 12.43 -19.13
C VAL A 880 -0.68 13.56 -19.82
N PRO A 881 -0.99 13.45 -21.12
CA PRO A 881 -1.75 14.49 -21.82
C PRO A 881 -3.17 14.59 -21.25
N GLY A 882 -3.67 15.83 -21.16
CA GLY A 882 -5.00 16.10 -20.64
C GLY A 882 -6.11 15.74 -21.64
N PRO A 883 -7.31 15.40 -21.16
CA PRO A 883 -8.45 15.01 -22.00
C PRO A 883 -9.04 16.15 -22.87
N SER A 884 -8.53 17.38 -22.78
CA SER A 884 -9.06 18.57 -23.47
C SER A 884 -8.07 19.25 -24.43
N GLY A 885 -6.86 18.69 -24.60
CA GLY A 885 -5.97 19.10 -25.69
C GLY A 885 -6.34 18.34 -26.95
N ASP A 886 -6.43 19.06 -28.08
CA ASP A 886 -6.62 18.50 -29.42
C ASP A 886 -6.02 17.09 -29.54
N GLN A 887 -6.86 16.08 -29.77
CA GLN A 887 -6.42 14.73 -30.17
C GLN A 887 -5.61 14.74 -31.49
N ARG A 888 -5.36 15.93 -32.06
CA ARG A 888 -4.62 16.17 -33.30
C ARG A 888 -3.16 16.60 -33.09
N SER A 889 -2.66 16.84 -31.87
CA SER A 889 -1.30 17.40 -31.69
C SER A 889 -0.34 16.67 -30.74
N VAL A 890 -0.73 15.55 -30.11
CA VAL A 890 0.24 14.65 -29.46
C VAL A 890 0.16 13.26 -30.09
N PRO A 891 1.15 12.85 -30.92
CA PRO A 891 1.16 11.52 -31.50
C PRO A 891 1.29 10.48 -30.38
N HIS A 892 0.29 9.61 -30.25
CA HIS A 892 0.31 8.35 -29.50
C HIS A 892 0.97 8.37 -28.11
N PHE A 893 0.32 8.96 -27.09
CA PHE A 893 0.69 8.66 -25.71
C PHE A 893 0.46 7.18 -25.42
N ASN A 894 1.55 6.44 -25.22
CA ASN A 894 1.52 5.03 -24.88
C ASN A 894 2.22 4.83 -23.54
N ILE A 895 1.47 4.33 -22.57
CA ILE A 895 1.93 4.03 -21.20
C ILE A 895 3.18 3.14 -21.22
N ASN A 896 3.28 2.22 -22.20
CA ASN A 896 4.38 1.27 -22.33
C ASN A 896 5.70 1.89 -22.83
N LEU A 897 5.69 3.15 -23.29
CA LEU A 897 6.93 3.85 -23.67
C LEU A 897 7.76 4.29 -22.46
N TYR A 898 7.11 4.42 -21.30
CA TYR A 898 7.78 4.81 -20.08
C TYR A 898 8.30 3.57 -19.33
N PRO A 899 9.52 3.62 -18.78
CA PRO A 899 10.03 2.56 -17.91
C PRO A 899 9.10 2.33 -16.72
N GLU A 900 8.95 1.07 -16.31
CA GLU A 900 8.09 0.71 -15.17
C GLU A 900 8.46 1.44 -13.86
N ASP A 901 9.74 1.74 -13.66
CA ASP A 901 10.27 2.46 -12.52
C ASP A 901 9.64 3.85 -12.34
N GLU A 902 9.30 4.54 -13.43
CA GLU A 902 8.69 5.87 -13.35
C GLU A 902 7.25 5.78 -12.79
N TRP A 903 6.53 4.71 -13.12
CA TRP A 903 5.23 4.42 -12.52
C TRP A 903 5.34 3.95 -11.06
N ASN A 904 6.38 3.18 -10.74
CA ASN A 904 6.69 2.80 -9.36
C ASN A 904 7.00 4.03 -8.51
N LEU A 905 7.75 5.01 -9.03
CA LEU A 905 8.04 6.27 -8.34
C LEU A 905 6.75 7.04 -8.02
N LEU A 906 5.84 7.19 -8.99
CA LEU A 906 4.56 7.84 -8.75
C LEU A 906 3.71 7.08 -7.71
N TYR A 907 3.66 5.75 -7.79
CA TYR A 907 2.97 4.91 -6.82
C TYR A 907 3.57 5.03 -5.41
N VAL A 908 4.90 5.01 -5.28
CA VAL A 908 5.60 5.20 -4.00
C VAL A 908 5.25 6.57 -3.42
N ALA A 909 5.25 7.63 -4.24
CA ALA A 909 4.96 9.00 -3.83
C ALA A 909 3.53 9.13 -3.27
N VAL A 910 2.53 8.66 -4.02
CA VAL A 910 1.12 8.64 -3.60
C VAL A 910 0.93 7.90 -2.28
N THR A 911 1.56 6.73 -2.15
CA THR A 911 1.39 5.86 -0.98
C THR A 911 2.18 6.31 0.26
N ARG A 912 2.90 7.45 0.21
CA ARG A 912 3.50 8.06 1.40
C ARG A 912 2.49 8.82 2.26
N ALA A 913 1.37 9.24 1.69
CA ALA A 913 0.31 9.96 2.38
C ALA A 913 -0.44 9.06 3.37
N LYS A 914 -0.77 9.58 4.55
CA LYS A 914 -1.64 8.92 5.54
C LYS A 914 -3.06 9.46 5.50
N LYS A 915 -3.20 10.79 5.55
CA LYS A 915 -4.50 11.48 5.68
C LYS A 915 -4.87 12.23 4.41
N CYS A 916 -3.99 13.08 3.88
CA CYS A 916 -4.31 13.90 2.72
C CYS A 916 -3.27 13.77 1.59
N LEU A 917 -3.76 13.63 0.36
CA LEU A 917 -2.96 13.65 -0.86
C LEU A 917 -3.38 14.83 -1.75
N LEU A 918 -2.47 15.79 -1.89
CA LEU A 918 -2.62 16.92 -2.79
C LEU A 918 -2.06 16.53 -4.16
N MET A 919 -2.99 16.28 -5.10
CA MET A 919 -2.66 15.72 -6.42
C MET A 919 -2.01 16.75 -7.36
N SER A 920 -1.15 16.26 -8.24
CA SER A 920 -0.56 17.01 -9.35
C SER A 920 -1.44 16.89 -10.61
N LYS A 921 -1.30 17.78 -11.59
CA LYS A 921 -2.12 17.76 -12.82
C LYS A 921 -1.93 16.47 -13.61
N SER A 922 -0.71 15.95 -13.64
CA SER A 922 -0.41 14.69 -14.32
C SER A 922 -1.13 13.51 -13.67
N LEU A 923 -1.25 13.50 -12.32
CA LEU A 923 -1.99 12.46 -11.60
C LEU A 923 -3.51 12.57 -11.84
N GLU A 924 -4.06 13.79 -11.92
CA GLU A 924 -5.46 13.99 -12.32
C GLU A 924 -5.74 13.43 -13.72
N HIS A 925 -4.80 13.57 -14.66
CA HIS A 925 -4.92 12.99 -15.99
C HIS A 925 -4.87 11.45 -15.98
N VAL A 926 -4.07 10.83 -15.11
CA VAL A 926 -4.08 9.37 -14.90
C VAL A 926 -5.46 8.90 -14.42
N LEU A 927 -6.07 9.61 -13.48
CA LEU A 927 -7.43 9.30 -13.02
C LEU A 927 -8.47 9.48 -14.13
N ALA A 928 -8.29 10.49 -15.00
CA ALA A 928 -9.15 10.67 -16.17
C ALA A 928 -9.05 9.51 -17.17
N LEU A 929 -7.89 8.86 -17.32
CA LEU A 929 -7.76 7.62 -18.11
C LEU A 929 -8.59 6.47 -17.51
N ALA A 930 -8.75 6.45 -16.18
CA ALA A 930 -9.66 5.54 -15.48
C ALA A 930 -11.14 6.00 -15.48
N LYS A 931 -11.47 6.99 -16.31
CA LYS A 931 -12.80 7.64 -16.40
C LYS A 931 -13.27 8.29 -15.09
N GLU A 932 -12.36 8.53 -14.14
CA GLU A 932 -12.69 9.27 -12.92
C GLU A 932 -12.56 10.78 -13.16
N SER A 933 -13.62 11.52 -12.84
CA SER A 933 -13.63 12.98 -12.96
C SER A 933 -14.22 13.70 -11.75
N PHE A 934 -14.36 12.99 -10.62
CA PHE A 934 -14.86 13.51 -9.34
C PHE A 934 -16.18 14.28 -9.50
N LEU A 935 -17.11 13.69 -10.24
CA LEU A 935 -18.45 14.24 -10.49
C LEU A 935 -19.41 13.79 -9.39
N ARG A 936 -20.28 14.71 -8.98
CA ARG A 936 -21.30 14.51 -7.95
C ARG A 936 -22.67 14.89 -8.47
N VAL A 937 -23.67 14.05 -8.20
CA VAL A 937 -25.07 14.36 -8.47
C VAL A 937 -25.70 15.10 -7.27
N GLU A 938 -26.28 16.27 -7.54
CA GLU A 938 -26.99 17.11 -6.57
C GLU A 938 -28.44 17.34 -7.04
N LEU A 939 -29.38 17.51 -6.11
CA LEU A 939 -30.73 17.95 -6.47
C LEU A 939 -30.68 19.44 -6.84
N ALA A 940 -31.49 19.86 -7.80
CA ALA A 940 -31.60 21.28 -8.15
C ALA A 940 -32.04 22.17 -6.98
N SER A 941 -32.76 21.61 -6.00
CA SER A 941 -33.15 22.28 -4.75
C SER A 941 -32.01 22.43 -3.73
N GLU A 942 -30.94 21.64 -3.86
CA GLU A 942 -29.77 21.67 -2.95
C GLU A 942 -28.68 22.63 -3.47
N ALA A 943 -28.70 22.98 -4.75
CA ALA A 943 -27.72 23.87 -5.36
C ALA A 943 -27.97 25.32 -4.93
N LYS A 944 -26.98 25.95 -4.28
CA LYS A 944 -27.00 27.39 -3.93
C LYS A 944 -27.06 28.30 -5.15
N GLU A 945 -26.71 27.80 -6.33
CA GLU A 945 -26.73 28.49 -7.62
C GLU A 945 -27.91 27.93 -8.44
N GLY A 946 -28.88 28.77 -8.80
CA GLY A 946 -30.08 28.33 -9.52
C GLY A 946 -29.80 27.79 -10.94
N PRO A 947 -30.71 26.96 -11.50
CA PRO A 947 -30.59 26.47 -12.87
C PRO A 947 -30.57 27.63 -13.87
N GLY A 948 -29.53 27.72 -14.72
CA GLY A 948 -29.37 28.78 -15.74
C GLY A 948 -27.99 29.46 -15.81
N GLY A 949 -26.99 29.01 -15.04
CA GLY A 949 -25.61 29.50 -15.12
C GLY A 949 -24.75 28.87 -16.25
N PRO A 950 -23.62 29.50 -16.63
CA PRO A 950 -22.65 28.93 -17.57
C PRO A 950 -21.91 27.72 -16.99
N CYS A 951 -21.48 26.79 -17.85
CA CYS A 951 -20.73 25.60 -17.47
C CYS A 951 -19.38 25.92 -16.78
N CYS A 952 -19.02 25.14 -15.76
CA CYS A 952 -17.76 25.25 -15.00
C CYS A 952 -16.48 25.01 -15.81
N VAL A 953 -16.60 24.45 -17.01
CA VAL A 953 -15.47 23.95 -17.78
C VAL A 953 -14.95 25.02 -18.71
N SER A 954 -13.65 25.30 -18.60
CA SER A 954 -12.89 26.18 -19.49
C SER A 954 -13.10 25.77 -20.97
N GLY A 955 -13.70 26.64 -21.78
CA GLY A 955 -13.99 26.38 -23.20
C GLY A 955 -15.38 25.83 -23.52
N CYS A 956 -16.24 25.58 -22.53
CA CYS A 956 -17.63 25.20 -22.77
C CYS A 956 -18.55 26.44 -22.76
N GLN A 957 -19.16 26.78 -23.90
CA GLN A 957 -20.09 27.93 -24.02
C GLN A 957 -21.55 27.59 -23.67
N GLN A 958 -21.84 26.37 -23.22
CA GLN A 958 -23.20 25.88 -22.98
C GLN A 958 -23.72 26.28 -21.59
N VAL A 959 -25.03 26.55 -21.49
CA VAL A 959 -25.75 26.95 -20.27
C VAL A 959 -26.51 25.75 -19.70
N LEU A 960 -26.67 25.71 -18.37
CA LEU A 960 -27.47 24.67 -17.70
C LEU A 960 -28.96 24.77 -18.10
N PRO A 961 -29.59 23.68 -18.56
CA PRO A 961 -30.99 23.70 -18.98
C PRO A 961 -31.95 24.04 -17.82
N PRO A 962 -32.86 25.03 -18.00
CA PRO A 962 -33.84 25.41 -16.99
C PRO A 962 -34.84 24.27 -16.77
N GLY A 963 -35.04 23.85 -15.51
CA GLY A 963 -36.01 22.81 -15.13
C GLY A 963 -35.44 21.41 -14.82
N SER A 964 -34.12 21.22 -14.91
CA SER A 964 -33.47 19.95 -14.56
C SER A 964 -33.66 19.62 -13.07
N ARG A 965 -34.15 18.41 -12.72
CA ARG A 965 -34.32 17.99 -11.30
C ARG A 965 -33.02 17.58 -10.62
N LEU A 966 -32.05 17.13 -11.41
CA LEU A 966 -30.72 16.70 -10.97
C LEU A 966 -29.68 17.58 -11.68
N LEU A 967 -28.59 17.88 -10.99
CA LEU A 967 -27.45 18.64 -11.50
C LEU A 967 -26.16 17.86 -11.23
N VAL A 968 -25.17 17.98 -12.10
CA VAL A 968 -23.84 17.38 -11.90
C VAL A 968 -22.85 18.47 -11.54
N ARG A 969 -22.12 18.25 -10.45
CA ARG A 969 -21.11 19.15 -9.90
C ARG A 969 -19.75 18.48 -9.95
N LYS A 970 -18.74 19.18 -10.46
CA LYS A 970 -17.34 18.77 -10.35
C LYS A 970 -16.79 19.21 -9.00
N LEU A 971 -16.24 18.28 -8.24
CA LEU A 971 -15.62 18.59 -6.96
C LEU A 971 -14.31 19.38 -7.18
N PRO A 972 -14.02 20.38 -6.33
CA PRO A 972 -12.75 21.10 -6.41
C PRO A 972 -11.60 20.14 -6.12
N LEU A 973 -10.55 20.23 -6.93
CA LEU A 973 -9.26 19.58 -6.69
C LEU A 973 -8.22 20.68 -6.44
N THR A 974 -7.04 20.34 -5.94
CA THR A 974 -5.96 21.27 -5.54
C THR A 974 -5.58 22.30 -6.60
N HIS A 975 -5.73 21.97 -7.89
CA HIS A 975 -5.45 22.86 -9.01
C HIS A 975 -6.72 23.38 -9.72
N GLY A 976 -7.90 23.02 -9.20
CA GLY A 976 -9.19 23.52 -9.67
C GLY A 976 -9.41 24.94 -9.15
N GLY A 977 -9.39 25.91 -10.05
CA GLY A 977 -9.65 27.31 -9.72
C GLY A 977 -10.98 27.49 -8.97
N SER A 978 -11.10 28.59 -8.23
CA SER A 978 -12.29 29.04 -7.48
C SER A 978 -13.48 29.43 -8.37
N GLY A 979 -13.70 28.71 -9.48
CA GLY A 979 -14.81 28.92 -10.41
C GLY A 979 -16.06 28.13 -10.02
N ARG A 980 -17.21 28.52 -10.57
CA ARG A 980 -18.50 27.84 -10.40
C ARG A 980 -18.35 26.34 -10.70
N PRO A 981 -18.86 25.40 -9.88
CA PRO A 981 -18.53 23.98 -10.01
C PRO A 981 -19.56 23.13 -10.79
N LEU A 982 -20.57 23.73 -11.44
CA LEU A 982 -21.65 22.99 -12.12
C LEU A 982 -21.31 22.64 -13.58
N CYS A 983 -21.50 21.38 -13.98
CA CYS A 983 -21.22 20.88 -15.33
C CYS A 983 -22.48 20.85 -16.20
N CYS A 984 -22.38 21.29 -17.46
CA CYS A 984 -23.49 21.17 -18.41
C CYS A 984 -23.64 19.73 -18.94
N HIS A 985 -24.87 19.38 -19.33
CA HIS A 985 -25.22 18.04 -19.81
C HIS A 985 -24.39 17.55 -21.01
N PRO A 986 -24.14 18.36 -22.07
CA PRO A 986 -23.28 17.92 -23.18
C PRO A 986 -21.85 17.61 -22.76
N TRP A 987 -21.31 18.29 -21.76
CA TRP A 987 -19.96 18.00 -21.26
C TRP A 987 -19.91 16.71 -20.43
N VAL A 988 -20.94 16.48 -19.60
CA VAL A 988 -21.07 15.22 -18.84
C VAL A 988 -21.24 14.04 -19.80
N LEU A 989 -22.10 14.17 -20.82
CA LEU A 989 -22.22 13.18 -21.91
C LEU A 989 -20.91 12.97 -22.67
N ALA A 990 -20.14 14.02 -22.96
CA ALA A 990 -18.85 13.88 -23.64
C ALA A 990 -17.79 13.14 -22.80
N ARG A 991 -17.92 13.11 -21.46
CA ARG A 991 -16.97 12.45 -20.55
C ARG A 991 -17.42 11.08 -20.05
N GLU A 992 -18.68 10.96 -19.66
CA GLU A 992 -19.29 9.74 -19.14
C GLU A 992 -20.05 8.96 -20.23
N GLY A 993 -20.09 9.45 -21.48
CA GLY A 993 -20.75 8.77 -22.60
C GLY A 993 -22.21 8.43 -22.29
N SER A 994 -22.65 7.25 -22.73
CA SER A 994 -23.97 6.68 -22.39
C SER A 994 -24.15 6.36 -20.90
N ALA A 995 -23.07 6.43 -20.10
CA ALA A 995 -23.12 6.26 -18.65
C ALA A 995 -23.43 7.55 -17.88
N ALA A 996 -23.47 8.69 -18.57
CA ALA A 996 -23.89 9.95 -17.96
C ALA A 996 -25.27 9.77 -17.30
N PRO A 997 -25.50 10.33 -16.10
CA PRO A 997 -26.83 10.40 -15.54
C PRO A 997 -27.64 11.39 -16.40
N ASN A 998 -28.16 10.94 -17.56
CA ASN A 998 -28.94 11.75 -18.50
C ASN A 998 -29.92 12.63 -17.73
N LEU A 999 -29.66 13.95 -17.71
CA LEU A 999 -30.28 14.89 -16.78
C LEU A 999 -31.57 15.53 -17.32
N ASN A 1000 -32.07 15.19 -18.52
CA ASN A 1000 -33.36 15.70 -19.00
C ASN A 1000 -34.12 14.79 -19.98
N HIS A 1001 -35.43 15.06 -20.03
CA HIS A 1001 -36.58 14.50 -20.77
C HIS A 1001 -36.35 14.14 -22.26
N PRO A 1002 -37.25 13.31 -22.87
CA PRO A 1002 -37.15 12.90 -24.27
C PRO A 1002 -37.15 14.11 -25.20
N PRO A 1003 -36.62 13.97 -26.45
CA PRO A 1003 -36.66 15.05 -27.43
C PRO A 1003 -38.10 15.58 -27.57
N PRO A 1004 -38.31 16.89 -27.79
CA PRO A 1004 -39.64 17.45 -27.94
C PRO A 1004 -40.38 16.71 -29.07
N PRO A 1005 -41.71 16.52 -28.97
CA PRO A 1005 -42.47 15.93 -30.06
C PRO A 1005 -42.25 16.80 -31.30
N ALA A 1006 -41.85 16.17 -32.41
CA ALA A 1006 -41.74 16.83 -33.69
C ALA A 1006 -43.05 17.62 -33.94
N PRO A 1007 -42.99 18.89 -34.36
CA PRO A 1007 -44.19 19.65 -34.62
C PRO A 1007 -45.00 18.90 -35.68
N CYS A 1008 -46.24 18.55 -35.34
CA CYS A 1008 -47.19 17.97 -36.26
C CYS A 1008 -47.27 18.86 -37.51
N SER A 1009 -46.75 18.35 -38.63
CA SER A 1009 -46.99 18.92 -39.95
C SER A 1009 -48.49 18.86 -40.25
N PRO A 1010 -49.15 19.97 -40.64
CA PRO A 1010 -50.52 19.92 -41.11
C PRO A 1010 -50.58 19.21 -42.46
N ASN A 1011 -51.69 18.48 -42.66
CA ASN A 1011 -52.03 17.60 -43.78
C ASN A 1011 -51.66 18.09 -45.19
N PRO A 1012 -51.48 17.15 -46.15
CA PRO A 1012 -51.22 17.45 -47.55
C PRO A 1012 -52.52 17.87 -48.28
N CYS A 1013 -52.45 18.95 -49.08
CA CYS A 1013 -53.38 19.17 -50.18
C CYS A 1013 -52.85 18.48 -51.46
N PRO A 1014 -53.73 17.92 -52.31
CA PRO A 1014 -53.34 17.02 -53.39
C PRO A 1014 -53.01 17.77 -54.70
N ALA A 1015 -52.01 17.23 -55.42
CA ALA A 1015 -51.76 17.10 -56.87
C ALA A 1015 -52.22 18.22 -57.87
N PRO A 1016 -51.49 18.41 -58.99
CA PRO A 1016 -51.35 17.39 -60.04
C PRO A 1016 -49.98 16.72 -60.15
#